data_AF-K9BSC9-F1
#
_entry.id   AF-K9BSC9-F1
#
_cell.length_a   1.000
_cell.length_b   1.000
_cell.length_c   1.000
_cell.angle_alpha   90.00
_cell.angle_beta   90.00
_cell.angle_gamma   90.00
#
_symmetry.space_group_name_H-M   'P 1'
#
loop_
_entity.id
_entity.type
_entity.pdbx_description
1 polymer ?
#
loop_
_entity_poly.entity_id
_entity_poly.type
_entity_poly.pdbx_seq_one_letter_code
_entity_poly.pdbx_strand_id
1 'polypeptide(L)'
;MNKVYKVVWNASIGAWVATSELAKSKTKTKSKILNLSAAVLVGAISFSPAAFAASGIEGGTGTGTSISGSRCTEVQASAGNKSDIVIGCGSKTTALGRASLIADRNNPYNNSTGAFANGGNKEGGSIALGTGANVDKGLGTAIGSYATVKEIAGVAIGTGALSSGNTALAIGRQSAATGDFSQAIGNVAAATGKGSLAIGHSATAEGYRSIAIGSPDIENAGSVAGQAGASYQPNMATKATGKDSIAFGGGAVATQENSLAIGAFSASTGKKSVAIGTGAKANKDEAVVIGDQAEATFDGGVAIGKGARSEAENSIALGKDSKATQATGESFLTKQAAPTGVLSVGDVGAERRIQNVADGAVDSDAATVGQLKAARTHYVSVNDNGMQGGNYENDGAKGRNSIAVGVNTTSTGSESVAVGSSARSAGVGAVSVGSASETVGSGDVSIGRNASTRGAAGTAPGYSNQSIAIGDQTKAIGDQSVAIGADVIARGNSSVAIGGDDVDKIAQDAELSKTYTDITGGTLKAGRYPTTEANHGSTAVGTQAVATGAFSSAFGMTSKATGDASAAFGVMSNASGKGAAAFGAVAQATGDGASAMGINSLASGTNSTAIGSGNKPGEGATATGNGAAAIGSNAKATGDSAAAVGKGAEASNENAAAIGGGAKATGKNAAAIGGGALADQENAVAVGQGAQSQRWRPCH
;
A
#
# COMPACT_ATOMS: atom_id res chain seq x y z
N MET A 1 59.11 14.53 -5.61
CA MET A 1 59.61 14.87 -4.25
C MET A 1 58.43 15.30 -3.39
N ASN A 2 57.84 14.36 -2.63
CA ASN A 2 56.75 14.66 -1.70
C ASN A 2 57.30 15.44 -0.50
N LYS A 3 56.85 16.68 -0.32
CA LYS A 3 57.13 17.44 0.91
C LYS A 3 55.93 17.24 1.84
N VAL A 4 56.12 16.46 2.91
CA VAL A 4 55.11 16.24 3.96
C VAL A 4 55.12 17.46 4.89
N TYR A 5 53.94 18.05 5.13
CA TYR A 5 53.75 19.17 6.04
C TYR A 5 52.78 18.78 7.16
N LYS A 6 52.98 19.33 8.37
CA LYS A 6 52.03 19.25 9.50
C LYS A 6 51.49 20.64 9.82
N VAL A 7 50.21 20.70 10.20
CA VAL A 7 49.51 21.93 10.58
C VAL A 7 49.56 22.08 12.09
N VAL A 8 50.09 23.21 12.57
CA VAL A 8 50.32 23.45 14.01
C VAL A 8 49.82 24.85 14.36
N TRP A 9 49.20 25.00 15.54
CA TRP A 9 48.68 26.28 16.02
C TRP A 9 49.83 27.17 16.51
N ASN A 10 49.94 28.39 15.94
CA ASN A 10 50.93 29.38 16.39
C ASN A 10 50.26 30.45 17.26
N ALA A 11 50.50 30.36 18.57
CA ALA A 11 49.91 31.24 19.57
C ALA A 11 50.38 32.71 19.50
N SER A 12 51.48 33.03 18.80
CA SER A 12 51.95 34.43 18.71
C SER A 12 51.27 35.24 17.61
N ILE A 13 50.61 34.58 16.65
CA ILE A 13 49.92 35.23 15.52
C ILE A 13 48.46 34.78 15.37
N GLY A 14 47.99 33.87 16.22
CA GLY A 14 46.57 33.46 16.27
C GLY A 14 46.07 32.73 15.03
N ALA A 15 46.93 31.95 14.35
CA ALA A 15 46.56 31.22 13.14
C ALA A 15 47.23 29.83 13.06
N TRP A 16 46.61 28.93 12.29
CA TRP A 16 47.15 27.62 11.92
C TRP A 16 48.16 27.77 10.77
N VAL A 17 49.38 27.24 10.93
CA VAL A 17 50.47 27.39 9.94
C VAL A 17 50.96 26.01 9.51
N ALA A 18 51.18 25.81 8.20
CA ALA A 18 51.77 24.59 7.66
C ALA A 18 53.30 24.63 7.80
N THR A 19 53.88 23.64 8.50
CA THR A 19 55.32 23.55 8.77
C THR A 19 55.90 22.23 8.22
N SER A 20 57.13 22.30 7.70
CA SER A 20 57.88 21.15 7.18
C SER A 20 58.42 20.29 8.32
N GLU A 21 58.33 18.96 8.20
CA GLU A 21 58.71 17.98 9.24
C GLU A 21 60.21 18.01 9.68
N LEU A 22 61.04 18.89 9.11
CA LEU A 22 62.48 18.98 9.40
C LEU A 22 62.89 20.12 10.37
N ALA A 23 61.95 20.86 10.97
CA ALA A 23 62.28 21.94 11.90
C ALA A 23 62.55 21.45 13.33
N LYS A 24 63.81 21.60 13.82
CA LYS A 24 64.22 21.34 15.22
C LYS A 24 64.12 22.60 16.09
N SER A 25 63.41 22.52 17.21
CA SER A 25 63.42 23.54 18.28
C SER A 25 64.42 23.16 19.39
N LYS A 26 65.31 24.10 19.74
CA LYS A 26 66.34 23.94 20.78
C LYS A 26 65.72 24.04 22.19
N THR A 27 66.04 23.07 23.04
CA THR A 27 65.59 22.99 24.44
C THR A 27 66.54 23.74 25.41
N LYS A 28 65.92 24.41 26.41
CA LYS A 28 66.37 24.83 27.75
C LYS A 28 67.85 25.06 28.06
N THR A 29 68.14 26.24 28.63
CA THR A 29 69.32 26.50 29.47
C THR A 29 68.91 26.72 30.93
N LYS A 30 69.74 26.18 31.83
CA LYS A 30 69.57 25.98 33.27
C LYS A 30 69.54 27.29 34.09
N SER A 31 68.69 27.34 35.11
CA SER A 31 68.79 28.34 36.20
C SER A 31 69.77 27.82 37.28
N LYS A 32 70.68 28.68 37.73
CA LYS A 32 71.67 28.38 38.77
C LYS A 32 71.01 28.42 40.15
N ILE A 33 71.24 27.37 40.92
CA ILE A 33 71.00 27.29 42.36
C ILE A 33 72.05 28.16 43.06
N LEU A 34 71.62 29.03 43.98
CA LEU A 34 72.49 29.62 45.00
C LEU A 34 71.96 29.18 46.37
N ASN A 35 72.74 28.31 47.03
CA ASN A 35 72.62 28.03 48.46
C ASN A 35 73.33 29.15 49.22
N LEU A 36 72.68 29.73 50.24
CA LEU A 36 73.40 30.40 51.31
C LEU A 36 72.86 29.91 52.66
N SER A 37 73.73 29.19 53.35
CA SER A 37 73.58 28.66 54.70
C SER A 37 73.71 29.76 55.75
N ALA A 38 73.12 29.50 56.92
CA ALA A 38 73.07 30.34 58.11
C ALA A 38 74.42 30.85 58.65
N ALA A 39 74.43 32.07 59.21
CA ALA A 39 75.13 32.43 60.45
C ALA A 39 74.82 33.88 60.90
N VAL A 40 74.10 33.99 62.03
CA VAL A 40 74.27 34.90 63.18
C VAL A 40 75.00 36.24 62.95
N LEU A 41 74.31 37.36 63.20
CA LEU A 41 74.86 38.42 64.06
C LEU A 41 73.76 39.32 64.66
N VAL A 42 73.80 39.44 65.98
CA VAL A 42 73.04 40.36 66.82
C VAL A 42 73.35 41.80 66.43
N GLY A 43 72.32 42.59 66.16
CA GLY A 43 72.43 44.03 65.94
C GLY A 43 71.06 44.69 66.10
N ALA A 44 70.86 45.38 67.21
CA ALA A 44 69.70 46.21 67.46
C ALA A 44 69.56 47.26 66.35
N ILE A 45 68.52 47.15 65.54
CA ILE A 45 68.07 48.21 64.65
C ILE A 45 66.81 48.79 65.27
N SER A 46 66.98 49.89 65.99
CA SER A 46 65.93 50.85 66.25
C SER A 46 65.34 51.31 64.92
N PHE A 47 64.14 50.86 64.58
CA PHE A 47 63.35 51.50 63.53
C PHE A 47 62.88 52.86 64.03
N SER A 48 63.30 53.92 63.36
CA SER A 48 62.73 55.25 63.48
C SER A 48 61.26 55.23 63.00
N PRO A 49 60.32 55.98 63.61
CA PRO A 49 58.90 55.99 63.19
C PRO A 49 58.62 56.65 61.82
N ALA A 50 59.65 56.94 61.02
CA ALA A 50 59.52 57.80 59.84
C ALA A 50 60.20 57.18 58.62
N ALA A 51 59.68 56.05 58.16
CA ALA A 51 60.02 55.49 56.85
C ALA A 51 58.89 54.63 56.27
N PHE A 52 57.64 55.09 56.41
CA PHE A 52 56.54 54.89 55.47
C PHE A 52 55.50 55.97 55.78
N ALA A 53 55.77 57.21 55.36
CA ALA A 53 54.69 58.18 55.20
C ALA A 53 53.89 57.78 53.96
N ALA A 54 53.04 56.76 54.09
CA ALA A 54 51.96 56.56 53.12
C ALA A 54 50.98 57.73 53.34
N SER A 55 51.07 58.77 52.51
CA SER A 55 50.07 59.83 52.51
C SER A 55 48.72 59.21 52.13
N GLY A 56 47.72 59.36 53.01
CA GLY A 56 46.35 58.94 52.71
C GLY A 56 45.83 57.68 53.40
N ILE A 57 46.52 57.12 54.40
CA ILE A 57 46.06 55.95 55.18
C ILE A 57 45.81 56.35 56.64
N GLU A 58 44.67 55.94 57.19
CA GLU A 58 44.35 55.96 58.63
C GLU A 58 44.14 54.53 59.14
N GLY A 59 44.36 54.32 60.44
CA GLY A 59 43.98 53.07 61.09
C GLY A 59 42.45 52.95 61.16
N GLY A 60 41.92 51.75 60.98
CA GLY A 60 40.49 51.50 61.17
C GLY A 60 40.12 51.27 62.64
N THR A 61 38.84 50.97 62.87
CA THR A 61 38.26 50.65 64.18
C THR A 61 38.19 49.13 64.41
N GLY A 62 37.90 48.71 65.64
CA GLY A 62 37.66 47.29 65.97
C GLY A 62 38.84 46.60 66.64
N THR A 63 38.84 45.26 66.65
CA THR A 63 39.81 44.44 67.41
C THR A 63 40.85 43.71 66.56
N GLY A 64 40.69 43.69 65.23
CA GLY A 64 41.58 43.03 64.26
C GLY A 64 42.44 43.99 63.45
N THR A 65 42.87 43.53 62.27
CA THR A 65 43.68 44.36 61.34
C THR A 65 42.74 45.22 60.48
N SER A 66 42.65 46.52 60.78
CA SER A 66 41.77 47.46 60.06
C SER A 66 42.55 48.58 59.39
N ILE A 67 42.37 48.79 58.08
CA ILE A 67 43.06 49.82 57.29
C ILE A 67 42.05 50.57 56.40
N SER A 68 42.04 51.91 56.43
CA SER A 68 41.17 52.71 55.56
C SER A 68 41.85 53.99 55.08
N GLY A 69 41.27 54.65 54.08
CA GLY A 69 41.81 55.89 53.53
C GLY A 69 41.51 57.09 54.44
N SER A 70 42.36 58.12 54.43
CA SER A 70 42.20 59.32 55.28
C SER A 70 41.02 60.23 54.90
N ARG A 71 40.27 59.91 53.84
CA ARG A 71 39.08 60.66 53.37
C ARG A 71 37.96 59.71 52.98
N CYS A 72 37.52 58.87 53.91
CA CYS A 72 36.32 58.06 53.72
C CYS A 72 35.07 58.94 53.75
N THR A 73 34.23 58.86 52.71
CA THR A 73 32.85 59.37 52.72
C THR A 73 31.90 58.42 53.45
N GLU A 74 32.27 57.14 53.54
CA GLU A 74 31.64 56.14 54.41
C GLU A 74 32.36 56.08 55.78
N VAL A 75 31.91 55.19 56.67
CA VAL A 75 32.59 54.94 57.96
C VAL A 75 33.99 54.34 57.76
N GLN A 76 34.88 54.46 58.74
CA GLN A 76 36.21 53.83 58.69
C GLN A 76 36.09 52.29 58.67
N ALA A 77 37.12 51.59 58.17
CA ALA A 77 37.20 50.13 58.22
C ALA A 77 36.97 49.61 59.65
N SER A 78 36.19 48.55 59.85
CA SER A 78 35.84 48.04 61.19
C SER A 78 35.97 46.53 61.32
N ALA A 79 36.93 46.05 62.13
CA ALA A 79 37.16 44.64 62.38
C ALA A 79 36.41 44.13 63.63
N GLY A 80 35.52 43.17 63.45
CA GLY A 80 34.75 42.55 64.52
C GLY A 80 35.61 41.72 65.49
N ASN A 81 36.56 40.94 64.99
CA ASN A 81 37.39 40.04 65.79
C ASN A 81 38.90 40.26 65.56
N LYS A 82 39.75 39.79 66.50
CA LYS A 82 41.21 39.93 66.47
C LYS A 82 41.87 39.27 65.24
N SER A 83 41.29 38.18 64.76
CA SER A 83 41.79 37.45 63.60
C SER A 83 41.29 38.01 62.26
N ASP A 84 40.38 38.99 62.27
CA ASP A 84 39.80 39.54 61.05
C ASP A 84 40.76 40.53 60.36
N ILE A 85 40.64 40.60 59.03
CA ILE A 85 41.34 41.56 58.17
C ILE A 85 40.30 42.39 57.44
N VAL A 86 40.33 43.71 57.65
CA VAL A 86 39.36 44.66 57.10
C VAL A 86 40.09 45.83 56.45
N ILE A 87 39.91 46.02 55.15
CA ILE A 87 40.66 47.01 54.38
C ILE A 87 39.72 47.74 53.42
N GLY A 88 39.61 49.06 53.55
CA GLY A 88 38.82 49.94 52.67
C GLY A 88 37.76 50.75 53.44
N CYS A 89 37.38 51.91 52.91
CA CYS A 89 36.32 52.73 53.50
C CYS A 89 34.98 51.98 53.55
N GLY A 90 34.28 52.02 54.67
CA GLY A 90 32.99 51.36 54.88
C GLY A 90 33.05 49.84 55.00
N SER A 91 34.24 49.24 54.89
CA SER A 91 34.40 47.80 55.02
C SER A 91 34.23 47.35 56.47
N LYS A 92 33.59 46.20 56.68
CA LYS A 92 33.23 45.71 58.01
C LYS A 92 33.25 44.19 58.10
N THR A 93 33.72 43.69 59.23
CA THR A 93 33.38 42.34 59.73
C THR A 93 32.63 42.47 61.05
N THR A 94 31.66 41.60 61.31
CA THR A 94 30.88 41.62 62.57
C THR A 94 31.35 40.55 63.54
N ALA A 95 31.48 40.92 64.82
CA ALA A 95 31.89 40.02 65.90
C ALA A 95 30.71 39.15 66.37
N LEU A 96 30.77 37.83 66.14
CA LEU A 96 29.75 36.89 66.64
C LEU A 96 30.38 35.68 67.35
N GLY A 97 31.01 35.90 68.51
CA GLY A 97 31.37 34.86 69.49
C GLY A 97 31.85 33.52 68.90
N ARG A 98 31.13 32.42 69.19
CA ARG A 98 31.50 31.04 68.78
C ARG A 98 31.36 30.74 67.27
N ALA A 99 30.89 31.69 66.44
CA ALA A 99 30.72 31.49 64.99
C ALA A 99 32.02 31.61 64.17
N SER A 100 33.16 31.92 64.82
CA SER A 100 34.50 31.99 64.22
C SER A 100 35.34 30.73 64.43
N LEU A 101 34.73 29.63 64.87
CA LEU A 101 35.41 28.36 65.08
C LEU A 101 35.33 27.49 63.82
N ILE A 102 36.49 27.14 63.27
CA ILE A 102 36.63 26.13 62.24
C ILE A 102 36.57 24.76 62.93
N ALA A 103 35.44 24.07 62.82
CA ALA A 103 35.23 22.75 63.38
C ALA A 103 35.60 21.64 62.39
N ASP A 104 36.09 20.51 62.92
CA ASP A 104 36.24 19.29 62.11
C ASP A 104 34.86 18.78 61.70
N ARG A 105 34.68 18.58 60.39
CA ARG A 105 33.44 18.09 59.77
C ARG A 105 33.47 16.58 59.54
N ASN A 106 34.47 15.87 60.08
CA ASN A 106 34.74 14.45 59.84
C ASN A 106 34.87 14.12 58.35
N ASN A 107 35.46 15.02 57.56
CA ASN A 107 35.73 14.75 56.15
C ASN A 107 36.87 13.72 56.06
N PRO A 108 36.63 12.50 55.56
CA PRO A 108 37.65 11.45 55.52
C PRO A 108 38.81 11.78 54.58
N TYR A 109 38.65 12.79 53.71
CA TYR A 109 39.68 13.27 52.79
C TYR A 109 40.50 14.46 53.35
N ASN A 110 40.21 14.94 54.58
CA ASN A 110 40.86 16.11 55.19
C ASN A 110 41.39 15.83 56.62
N ASN A 111 41.77 14.60 56.93
CA ASN A 111 42.14 14.17 58.30
C ASN A 111 43.60 13.71 58.46
N SER A 112 44.37 13.49 57.39
CA SER A 112 45.69 12.84 57.50
C SER A 112 46.86 13.78 57.81
N THR A 113 46.79 15.06 57.40
CA THR A 113 47.89 16.05 57.55
C THR A 113 47.42 17.51 57.66
N GLY A 114 46.11 17.74 57.77
CA GLY A 114 45.50 19.07 57.71
C GLY A 114 45.30 19.75 59.07
N ALA A 115 44.61 20.89 59.07
CA ALA A 115 44.34 21.73 60.25
C ALA A 115 43.68 20.98 61.45
N PHE A 116 43.12 19.78 61.24
CA PHE A 116 42.38 18.98 62.22
C PHE A 116 43.07 17.68 62.66
N ALA A 117 44.31 17.40 62.22
CA ALA A 117 45.01 16.13 62.49
C ALA A 117 45.15 15.75 63.98
N ASN A 118 45.00 16.71 64.91
CA ASN A 118 45.16 16.51 66.36
C ASN A 118 43.86 16.67 67.17
N GLY A 119 42.70 16.78 66.51
CA GLY A 119 41.41 17.02 67.16
C GLY A 119 41.26 18.44 67.75
N GLY A 120 40.07 19.03 67.61
CA GLY A 120 39.71 20.32 68.22
C GLY A 120 39.43 21.44 67.21
N ASN A 121 38.54 22.35 67.61
CA ASN A 121 38.16 23.52 66.81
C ASN A 121 39.33 24.51 66.73
N LYS A 122 39.53 25.14 65.57
CA LYS A 122 40.52 26.21 65.36
C LYS A 122 39.83 27.56 65.27
N GLU A 123 40.44 28.60 65.83
CA GLU A 123 39.96 29.97 65.61
C GLU A 123 40.32 30.42 64.19
N GLY A 124 39.36 31.03 63.50
CA GLY A 124 39.55 31.61 62.17
C GLY A 124 39.03 33.05 62.12
N GLY A 125 39.65 33.84 61.25
CA GLY A 125 39.25 35.22 60.97
C GLY A 125 38.39 35.34 59.71
N SER A 126 37.74 36.48 59.58
CA SER A 126 37.02 36.89 58.38
C SER A 126 37.83 37.93 57.60
N ILE A 127 37.62 38.02 56.29
CA ILE A 127 38.31 38.98 55.42
C ILE A 127 37.26 39.87 54.76
N ALA A 128 37.41 41.19 54.88
CA ALA A 128 36.63 42.19 54.14
C ALA A 128 37.57 43.19 53.47
N LEU A 129 37.76 43.09 52.16
CA LEU A 129 38.71 43.90 51.39
C LEU A 129 38.02 44.63 50.24
N GLY A 130 37.98 45.96 50.29
CA GLY A 130 37.34 46.84 49.31
C GLY A 130 36.35 47.81 49.93
N THR A 131 36.05 48.91 49.26
CA THR A 131 35.08 49.91 49.77
C THR A 131 33.71 49.27 49.99
N GLY A 132 33.14 49.38 51.20
CA GLY A 132 31.85 48.79 51.55
C GLY A 132 31.79 47.27 51.60
N ALA A 133 32.94 46.56 51.53
CA ALA A 133 32.97 45.10 51.65
C ALA A 133 32.50 44.67 53.05
N ASN A 134 31.57 43.72 53.14
CA ASN A 134 30.91 43.38 54.40
C ASN A 134 30.88 41.86 54.66
N VAL A 135 31.16 41.47 55.90
CA VAL A 135 30.99 40.10 56.39
C VAL A 135 30.20 40.11 57.69
N ASP A 136 28.95 39.61 57.65
CA ASP A 136 28.04 39.62 58.80
C ASP A 136 28.29 38.48 59.79
N LYS A 137 28.74 37.32 59.29
CA LYS A 137 29.01 36.13 60.11
C LYS A 137 30.43 35.60 59.89
N GLY A 138 30.99 34.99 60.93
CA GLY A 138 32.40 34.60 60.98
C GLY A 138 32.86 33.67 59.84
N LEU A 139 34.19 33.64 59.64
CA LEU A 139 34.90 32.83 58.64
C LEU A 139 34.64 33.23 57.18
N GLY A 140 33.91 34.32 56.94
CA GLY A 140 33.58 34.79 55.59
C GLY A 140 34.75 35.50 54.91
N THR A 141 34.78 35.46 53.58
CA THR A 141 35.74 36.20 52.75
C THR A 141 35.01 37.07 51.74
N ALA A 142 34.99 38.38 51.93
CA ALA A 142 34.48 39.39 51.01
C ALA A 142 35.64 40.18 50.39
N ILE A 143 35.82 40.09 49.08
CA ILE A 143 36.90 40.79 48.36
C ILE A 143 36.30 41.51 47.14
N GLY A 144 36.36 42.83 47.11
CA GLY A 144 35.79 43.70 46.08
C GLY A 144 34.87 44.76 46.68
N SER A 145 34.69 45.88 45.99
CA SER A 145 33.81 46.96 46.47
C SER A 145 32.38 46.44 46.62
N TYR A 146 31.78 46.63 47.79
CA TYR A 146 30.44 46.14 48.16
C TYR A 146 30.24 44.62 48.05
N ALA A 147 31.32 43.84 48.01
CA ALA A 147 31.22 42.38 48.17
C ALA A 147 30.65 42.07 49.56
N THR A 148 29.64 41.21 49.64
CA THR A 148 28.91 40.96 50.89
C THR A 148 28.80 39.46 51.18
N VAL A 149 29.20 39.05 52.38
CA VAL A 149 28.97 37.72 52.93
C VAL A 149 28.00 37.83 54.12
N LYS A 150 26.83 37.19 54.05
CA LYS A 150 25.81 37.26 55.13
C LYS A 150 25.81 36.05 56.07
N GLU A 151 26.35 34.92 55.63
CA GLU A 151 26.31 33.64 56.35
C GLU A 151 27.71 33.08 56.62
N ILE A 152 27.79 32.07 57.49
CA ILE A 152 29.07 31.52 57.99
C ILE A 152 29.87 30.91 56.83
N ALA A 153 31.17 31.21 56.80
CA ALA A 153 32.14 30.66 55.84
C ALA A 153 31.76 30.84 54.35
N GLY A 154 30.98 31.89 54.04
CA GLY A 154 30.71 32.28 52.66
C GLY A 154 31.88 33.02 52.01
N VAL A 155 31.96 32.97 50.69
CA VAL A 155 33.00 33.64 49.91
C VAL A 155 32.35 34.50 48.84
N ALA A 156 32.59 35.81 48.85
CA ALA A 156 32.14 36.76 47.84
C ALA A 156 33.35 37.49 47.25
N ILE A 157 33.65 37.26 45.97
CA ILE A 157 34.81 37.85 45.28
C ILE A 157 34.33 38.58 44.02
N GLY A 158 34.44 39.90 44.00
CA GLY A 158 34.03 40.77 42.90
C GLY A 158 33.15 41.92 43.36
N THR A 159 33.07 42.97 42.55
CA THR A 159 32.27 44.16 42.87
C THR A 159 30.79 43.80 43.01
N GLY A 160 30.21 44.06 44.18
CA GLY A 160 28.82 43.76 44.50
C GLY A 160 28.47 42.27 44.52
N ALA A 161 29.46 41.37 44.60
CA ALA A 161 29.21 39.94 44.77
C ALA A 161 28.49 39.66 46.10
N LEU A 162 27.51 38.77 46.11
CA LEU A 162 26.70 38.44 47.29
C LEU A 162 26.75 36.94 47.57
N SER A 163 27.30 36.58 48.72
CA SER A 163 27.21 35.23 49.29
C SER A 163 26.33 35.27 50.53
N SER A 164 25.07 34.82 50.43
CA SER A 164 24.14 34.82 51.56
C SER A 164 23.65 33.44 51.99
N GLY A 165 24.11 32.37 51.35
CA GLY A 165 23.89 31.00 51.84
C GLY A 165 25.02 30.53 52.75
N ASN A 166 24.74 29.57 53.62
CA ASN A 166 25.77 28.94 54.46
C ASN A 166 26.82 28.26 53.56
N THR A 167 28.11 28.57 53.77
CA THR A 167 29.24 28.10 52.95
C THR A 167 29.04 28.30 51.43
N ALA A 168 28.37 29.37 51.02
CA ALA A 168 28.15 29.68 49.61
C ALA A 168 29.37 30.37 48.97
N LEU A 169 29.47 30.32 47.64
CA LEU A 169 30.56 30.90 46.86
C LEU A 169 30.01 31.77 45.74
N ALA A 170 30.26 33.07 45.77
CA ALA A 170 29.93 34.03 44.72
C ALA A 170 31.22 34.65 44.16
N ILE A 171 31.53 34.41 42.88
CA ILE A 171 32.69 34.99 42.19
C ILE A 171 32.22 35.71 40.93
N GLY A 172 32.59 36.99 40.78
CA GLY A 172 32.26 37.83 39.64
C GLY A 172 31.41 39.04 40.03
N ARG A 173 31.36 40.05 39.15
CA ARG A 173 30.62 41.29 39.41
C ARG A 173 29.13 40.98 39.58
N GLN A 174 28.54 41.38 40.70
CA GLN A 174 27.13 41.14 41.04
C GLN A 174 26.68 39.68 40.94
N SER A 175 27.61 38.73 41.11
CA SER A 175 27.25 37.32 41.30
C SER A 175 26.48 37.14 42.62
N ALA A 176 25.53 36.22 42.67
CA ALA A 176 24.69 35.98 43.84
C ALA A 176 24.59 34.48 44.14
N ALA A 177 25.19 34.04 45.25
CA ALA A 177 25.08 32.70 45.79
C ALA A 177 24.27 32.76 47.10
N THR A 178 22.96 32.57 47.00
CA THR A 178 22.02 32.81 48.13
C THR A 178 21.48 31.53 48.76
N GLY A 179 21.60 30.39 48.07
CA GLY A 179 21.27 29.08 48.63
C GLY A 179 22.40 28.50 49.49
N ASP A 180 22.07 27.68 50.49
CA ASP A 180 23.10 26.97 51.27
C ASP A 180 23.94 26.09 50.35
N PHE A 181 25.27 26.10 50.50
CA PHE A 181 26.23 25.34 49.69
C PHE A 181 26.21 25.70 48.19
N SER A 182 25.56 26.80 47.80
CA SER A 182 25.45 27.22 46.40
C SER A 182 26.74 27.87 45.87
N GLN A 183 26.95 27.78 44.57
CA GLN A 183 28.13 28.31 43.90
C GLN A 183 27.73 29.09 42.64
N ALA A 184 27.94 30.40 42.63
CA ALA A 184 27.73 31.28 41.50
C ALA A 184 29.08 31.84 41.00
N ILE A 185 29.47 31.52 39.77
CA ILE A 185 30.75 31.89 39.18
C ILE A 185 30.52 32.55 37.82
N GLY A 186 30.66 33.87 37.75
CA GLY A 186 30.44 34.66 36.55
C GLY A 186 29.80 36.01 36.86
N ASN A 187 29.81 36.91 35.87
CA ASN A 187 29.15 38.21 36.03
C ASN A 187 27.64 38.01 36.10
N VAL A 188 27.02 38.55 37.15
CA VAL A 188 25.56 38.48 37.35
C VAL A 188 25.01 37.04 37.37
N ALA A 189 25.85 36.04 37.68
CA ALA A 189 25.43 34.66 37.86
C ALA A 189 24.61 34.52 39.15
N ALA A 190 23.59 33.66 39.16
CA ALA A 190 22.69 33.47 40.30
C ALA A 190 22.55 31.98 40.66
N ALA A 191 23.04 31.58 41.84
CA ALA A 191 22.84 30.26 42.41
C ALA A 191 22.02 30.40 43.70
N THR A 192 20.70 30.20 43.61
CA THR A 192 19.76 30.45 44.72
C THR A 192 19.19 29.17 45.32
N GLY A 193 19.28 28.05 44.59
CA GLY A 193 18.96 26.72 45.10
C GLY A 193 19.99 26.19 46.10
N LYS A 194 19.58 25.34 47.04
CA LYS A 194 20.54 24.70 47.95
C LYS A 194 21.40 23.69 47.18
N GLY A 195 22.71 23.78 47.34
CA GLY A 195 23.70 22.96 46.62
C GLY A 195 23.70 23.19 45.11
N SER A 196 23.17 24.32 44.62
CA SER A 196 23.12 24.61 43.19
C SER A 196 24.44 25.21 42.68
N LEU A 197 24.69 25.05 41.37
CA LEU A 197 25.88 25.53 40.69
C LEU A 197 25.48 26.36 39.47
N ALA A 198 25.88 27.63 39.42
CA ALA A 198 25.70 28.52 38.28
C ALA A 198 27.07 29.00 37.78
N ILE A 199 27.44 28.72 36.53
CA ILE A 199 28.68 29.16 35.92
C ILE A 199 28.41 29.87 34.58
N GLY A 200 28.85 31.11 34.44
CA GLY A 200 28.70 31.93 33.24
C GLY A 200 27.96 33.25 33.51
N HIS A 201 27.97 34.15 32.51
CA HIS A 201 27.25 35.42 32.63
C HIS A 201 25.75 35.17 32.74
N SER A 202 25.06 35.73 33.74
CA SER A 202 23.61 35.52 33.96
C SER A 202 23.14 34.05 34.06
N ALA A 203 24.04 33.09 34.23
CA ALA A 203 23.68 31.70 34.48
C ALA A 203 22.86 31.60 35.77
N THR A 204 21.75 30.87 35.76
CA THR A 204 20.76 30.90 36.85
C THR A 204 20.39 29.48 37.28
N ALA A 205 20.76 29.11 38.51
CA ALA A 205 20.50 27.82 39.13
C ALA A 205 19.66 27.97 40.42
N GLU A 206 18.34 27.83 40.27
CA GLU A 206 17.33 28.04 41.35
C GLU A 206 16.89 26.73 42.01
N GLY A 207 17.04 25.61 41.32
CA GLY A 207 16.61 24.30 41.81
C GLY A 207 17.52 23.71 42.89
N TYR A 208 16.96 22.85 43.74
CA TYR A 208 17.74 22.07 44.70
C TYR A 208 18.72 21.14 43.97
N ARG A 209 20.02 21.29 44.24
CA ARG A 209 21.12 20.59 43.53
C ARG A 209 21.12 20.78 42.01
N SER A 210 20.58 21.89 41.50
CA SER A 210 20.56 22.15 40.06
C SER A 210 21.89 22.70 39.55
N ILE A 211 22.16 22.51 38.26
CA ILE A 211 23.41 22.91 37.61
C ILE A 211 23.07 23.73 36.35
N ALA A 212 23.51 24.98 36.29
CA ALA A 212 23.43 25.84 35.11
C ALA A 212 24.83 26.26 34.68
N ILE A 213 25.29 25.82 33.50
CA ILE A 213 26.62 26.16 32.96
C ILE A 213 26.48 26.70 31.54
N GLY A 214 26.78 27.97 31.35
CA GLY A 214 26.68 28.63 30.04
C GLY A 214 26.35 30.11 30.20
N SER A 215 26.42 30.87 29.12
CA SER A 215 26.08 32.29 29.11
C SER A 215 25.03 32.56 28.02
N PRO A 216 24.09 33.51 28.20
CA PRO A 216 23.28 34.01 27.11
C PRO A 216 24.17 34.66 26.06
N ASP A 217 23.58 35.05 24.94
CA ASP A 217 24.25 35.93 24.00
C ASP A 217 24.53 37.30 24.66
N ILE A 218 25.80 37.52 25.01
CA ILE A 218 26.27 38.69 25.76
C ILE A 218 26.18 39.97 24.91
N GLU A 219 26.22 39.86 23.57
CA GLU A 219 26.10 41.02 22.68
C GLU A 219 24.73 41.71 22.82
N ASN A 220 23.72 40.96 23.25
CA ASN A 220 22.35 41.45 23.46
C ASN A 220 22.08 41.92 24.89
N ALA A 221 23.05 41.86 25.82
CA ALA A 221 22.85 42.35 27.17
C ALA A 221 22.97 43.89 27.22
N GLY A 222 21.96 44.53 27.82
CA GLY A 222 21.89 45.99 27.93
C GLY A 222 23.10 46.60 28.64
N SER A 223 23.40 47.86 28.33
CA SER A 223 24.45 48.60 29.02
C SER A 223 24.00 49.01 30.43
N VAL A 224 24.90 48.88 31.39
CA VAL A 224 24.69 49.38 32.76
C VAL A 224 25.85 50.29 33.09
N ALA A 225 25.57 51.54 33.47
CA ALA A 225 26.59 52.55 33.80
C ALA A 225 27.70 52.69 32.74
N GLY A 226 27.35 52.64 31.45
CA GLY A 226 28.28 52.79 30.32
C GLY A 226 29.06 51.53 29.91
N GLN A 227 28.87 50.40 30.61
CA GLN A 227 29.51 49.12 30.28
C GLN A 227 28.55 48.28 29.42
N ALA A 228 28.90 47.99 28.17
CA ALA A 228 28.16 47.08 27.31
C ALA A 228 28.19 45.64 27.84
N GLY A 229 27.11 44.87 27.65
CA GLY A 229 27.04 43.48 28.10
C GLY A 229 26.95 43.29 29.62
N ALA A 230 26.67 44.35 30.38
CA ALA A 230 26.78 44.35 31.84
C ALA A 230 25.47 44.03 32.58
N SER A 231 24.32 44.19 31.93
CA SER A 231 23.00 43.89 32.51
C SER A 231 22.82 42.39 32.78
N TYR A 232 22.04 42.07 33.82
CA TYR A 232 21.39 40.76 33.94
C TYR A 232 20.55 40.53 32.68
N GLN A 233 20.68 39.36 32.06
CA GLN A 233 19.93 39.01 30.87
C GLN A 233 19.09 37.77 31.16
N PRO A 234 17.80 37.92 31.55
CA PRO A 234 16.93 36.78 31.79
C PRO A 234 16.54 36.05 30.50
N ASN A 235 16.57 36.75 29.35
CA ASN A 235 16.20 36.16 28.08
C ASN A 235 17.37 35.34 27.53
N MET A 236 17.11 34.09 27.19
CA MET A 236 18.15 33.15 26.73
C MET A 236 19.26 32.90 27.76
N ALA A 237 18.99 33.14 29.05
CA ALA A 237 19.89 32.71 30.12
C ALA A 237 19.95 31.18 30.18
N THR A 238 21.12 30.64 30.52
CA THR A 238 21.22 29.25 30.94
C THR A 238 20.50 29.09 32.27
N LYS A 239 19.43 28.30 32.31
CA LYS A 239 18.52 28.24 33.46
C LYS A 239 18.27 26.81 33.93
N ALA A 240 18.59 26.52 35.18
CA ALA A 240 18.29 25.26 35.85
C ALA A 240 17.44 25.50 37.12
N THR A 241 16.11 25.50 36.97
CA THR A 241 15.18 25.80 38.08
C THR A 241 14.54 24.57 38.71
N GLY A 242 14.56 23.46 38.01
CA GLY A 242 14.06 22.20 38.52
C GLY A 242 14.96 21.61 39.59
N LYS A 243 14.37 20.86 40.52
CA LYS A 243 15.15 20.04 41.46
C LYS A 243 15.96 19.00 40.67
N ASP A 244 17.24 18.87 41.00
CA ASP A 244 18.17 17.95 40.31
C ASP A 244 18.26 18.19 38.79
N SER A 245 17.94 19.40 38.30
CA SER A 245 17.98 19.71 36.87
C SER A 245 19.35 20.21 36.41
N ILE A 246 19.66 19.96 35.14
CA ILE A 246 20.95 20.32 34.53
C ILE A 246 20.70 21.06 33.22
N ALA A 247 21.22 22.29 33.11
CA ALA A 247 21.24 23.09 31.89
C ALA A 247 22.69 23.41 31.50
N PHE A 248 23.12 22.97 30.31
CA PHE A 248 24.47 23.16 29.81
C PHE A 248 24.44 23.75 28.40
N GLY A 249 25.06 24.92 28.21
CA GLY A 249 25.09 25.66 26.95
C GLY A 249 24.31 26.98 27.01
N GLY A 250 24.65 27.91 26.13
CA GLY A 250 24.02 29.23 26.12
C GLY A 250 22.53 29.16 25.81
N GLY A 251 21.70 29.68 26.72
CA GLY A 251 20.24 29.62 26.61
C GLY A 251 19.64 28.23 26.79
N ALA A 252 20.39 27.26 27.33
CA ALA A 252 19.81 25.98 27.73
C ALA A 252 18.87 26.16 28.93
N VAL A 253 17.71 25.50 28.91
CA VAL A 253 16.64 25.66 29.91
C VAL A 253 16.19 24.30 30.43
N ALA A 254 16.37 24.06 31.73
CA ALA A 254 15.98 22.85 32.45
C ALA A 254 15.11 23.21 33.68
N THR A 255 13.79 23.28 33.50
CA THR A 255 12.89 23.94 34.46
C THR A 255 12.15 23.02 35.42
N GLN A 256 12.15 21.72 35.19
CA GLN A 256 11.40 20.74 35.98
C GLN A 256 12.31 19.73 36.67
N GLU A 257 11.74 18.96 37.61
CA GLU A 257 12.47 17.96 38.37
C GLU A 257 13.16 16.93 37.44
N ASN A 258 14.45 16.65 37.70
CA ASN A 258 15.29 15.72 36.95
C ASN A 258 15.38 16.03 35.44
N SER A 259 15.18 17.28 35.03
CA SER A 259 15.21 17.66 33.61
C SER A 259 16.64 17.97 33.14
N LEU A 260 17.00 17.56 31.91
CA LEU A 260 18.34 17.67 31.35
C LEU A 260 18.32 18.40 30.01
N ALA A 261 18.95 19.56 29.92
CA ALA A 261 19.13 20.33 28.70
C ALA A 261 20.61 20.51 28.40
N ILE A 262 21.09 19.97 27.27
CA ILE A 262 22.48 20.10 26.80
C ILE A 262 22.48 20.63 25.36
N GLY A 263 23.09 21.78 25.14
CA GLY A 263 23.20 22.43 23.84
C GLY A 263 22.62 23.84 23.86
N ALA A 264 23.08 24.69 22.94
CA ALA A 264 22.60 26.05 22.85
C ALA A 264 21.10 26.07 22.56
N PHE A 265 20.33 26.85 23.32
CA PHE A 265 18.87 26.97 23.20
C PHE A 265 18.10 25.65 23.36
N SER A 266 18.72 24.62 23.96
CA SER A 266 18.01 23.39 24.31
C SER A 266 17.00 23.64 25.43
N ALA A 267 15.85 22.98 25.38
CA ALA A 267 14.77 23.16 26.35
C ALA A 267 14.25 21.80 26.83
N SER A 268 14.42 21.54 28.11
CA SER A 268 13.88 20.39 28.83
C SER A 268 12.95 20.91 29.92
N THR A 269 11.66 21.03 29.56
CA THR A 269 10.64 21.72 30.37
C THR A 269 9.55 20.81 30.90
N GLY A 270 9.63 19.51 30.62
CA GLY A 270 8.88 18.45 31.30
C GLY A 270 9.68 17.78 32.41
N LYS A 271 8.99 17.12 33.35
CA LYS A 271 9.62 16.36 34.43
C LYS A 271 10.36 15.16 33.84
N LYS A 272 11.56 14.88 34.35
CA LYS A 272 12.45 13.80 33.89
C LYS A 272 12.72 13.83 32.37
N SER A 273 12.56 14.97 31.71
CA SER A 273 12.77 15.06 30.26
C SER A 273 14.23 15.28 29.90
N VAL A 274 14.61 14.94 28.68
CA VAL A 274 15.99 15.05 28.18
C VAL A 274 15.99 15.74 26.82
N ALA A 275 16.73 16.84 26.69
CA ALA A 275 16.94 17.57 25.45
C ALA A 275 18.45 17.73 25.18
N ILE A 276 18.95 17.10 24.12
CA ILE A 276 20.36 17.14 23.73
C ILE A 276 20.47 17.60 22.28
N GLY A 277 21.16 18.72 22.05
CA GLY A 277 21.35 19.33 20.74
C GLY A 277 20.94 20.79 20.70
N THR A 278 21.41 21.52 19.69
CA THR A 278 21.05 22.93 19.51
C THR A 278 19.55 23.06 19.21
N GLY A 279 18.83 23.84 20.01
CA GLY A 279 17.38 24.02 19.84
C GLY A 279 16.53 22.76 20.04
N ALA A 280 17.08 21.70 20.66
CA ALA A 280 16.32 20.50 21.01
C ALA A 280 15.25 20.81 22.06
N LYS A 281 14.02 20.31 21.91
CA LYS A 281 12.87 20.64 22.78
C LYS A 281 12.13 19.42 23.30
N ALA A 282 12.39 19.06 24.55
CA ALA A 282 11.65 18.04 25.30
C ALA A 282 10.63 18.72 26.24
N ASN A 283 9.48 19.11 25.66
CA ASN A 283 8.53 20.01 26.30
C ASN A 283 7.56 19.33 27.29
N LYS A 284 7.62 18.00 27.37
CA LYS A 284 6.65 17.16 28.07
C LYS A 284 7.32 16.16 28.99
N ASP A 285 6.52 15.61 29.91
CA ASP A 285 7.04 14.72 30.94
C ASP A 285 7.59 13.44 30.29
N GLU A 286 8.75 12.99 30.78
CA GLU A 286 9.44 11.78 30.30
C GLU A 286 9.83 11.79 28.81
N ALA A 287 9.78 12.96 28.15
CA ALA A 287 10.17 13.10 26.75
C ALA A 287 11.70 13.04 26.57
N VAL A 288 12.15 12.42 25.46
CA VAL A 288 13.58 12.29 25.11
C VAL A 288 13.83 12.84 23.72
N VAL A 289 14.70 13.84 23.63
CA VAL A 289 14.98 14.55 22.39
C VAL A 289 16.48 14.65 22.17
N ILE A 290 16.96 14.11 21.06
CA ILE A 290 18.37 14.08 20.70
C ILE A 290 18.52 14.50 19.24
N GLY A 291 18.92 15.76 19.00
CA GLY A 291 19.13 16.29 17.65
C GLY A 291 18.95 17.80 17.54
N ASP A 292 19.63 18.39 16.56
CA ASP A 292 19.44 19.80 16.19
C ASP A 292 17.98 20.07 15.81
N GLN A 293 17.32 20.99 16.53
CA GLN A 293 15.91 21.36 16.33
C GLN A 293 14.92 20.18 16.38
N ALA A 294 15.29 19.09 17.04
CA ALA A 294 14.36 18.00 17.31
C ALA A 294 13.35 18.39 18.40
N GLU A 295 12.16 17.80 18.39
CA GLU A 295 11.09 18.19 19.31
C GLU A 295 10.18 17.02 19.68
N ALA A 296 9.80 16.95 20.96
CA ALA A 296 8.75 16.07 21.47
C ALA A 296 7.70 16.91 22.22
N THR A 297 6.45 16.82 21.77
CA THR A 297 5.34 17.67 22.24
C THR A 297 4.29 16.92 23.07
N PHE A 298 4.49 15.62 23.31
CA PHE A 298 3.63 14.74 24.11
C PHE A 298 4.44 13.96 25.15
N ASP A 299 3.74 13.49 26.19
CA ASP A 299 4.34 12.70 27.27
C ASP A 299 4.93 11.39 26.72
N GLY A 300 6.11 11.02 27.22
CA GLY A 300 6.84 9.83 26.76
C GLY A 300 7.32 9.88 25.29
N GLY A 301 7.18 11.03 24.61
CA GLY A 301 7.60 11.19 23.21
C GLY A 301 9.12 11.15 23.02
N VAL A 302 9.59 10.45 22.00
CA VAL A 302 11.01 10.32 21.68
C VAL A 302 11.29 10.86 20.28
N ALA A 303 12.23 11.81 20.15
CA ALA A 303 12.65 12.36 18.87
C ALA A 303 14.17 12.29 18.73
N ILE A 304 14.67 11.51 17.78
CA ILE A 304 16.11 11.28 17.57
C ILE A 304 16.46 11.61 16.12
N GLY A 305 17.32 12.62 15.93
CA GLY A 305 17.76 13.11 14.63
C GLY A 305 17.43 14.58 14.41
N LYS A 306 18.21 15.26 13.57
CA LYS A 306 17.97 16.68 13.24
C LYS A 306 16.55 16.88 12.70
N GLY A 307 15.78 17.79 13.31
CA GLY A 307 14.40 18.10 12.90
C GLY A 307 13.38 16.98 13.15
N ALA A 308 13.73 15.90 13.85
CA ALA A 308 12.79 14.84 14.19
C ALA A 308 11.70 15.36 15.14
N ARG A 309 10.44 14.96 14.92
CA ARG A 309 9.28 15.44 15.69
C ARG A 309 8.40 14.29 16.17
N SER A 310 8.27 14.15 17.48
CA SER A 310 7.27 13.27 18.10
C SER A 310 6.04 14.10 18.51
N GLU A 311 4.98 14.00 17.72
CA GLU A 311 3.69 14.69 17.88
C GLU A 311 2.58 13.71 18.29
N ALA A 312 2.93 12.69 19.07
CA ALA A 312 2.01 11.70 19.64
C ALA A 312 2.53 11.14 20.97
N GLU A 313 1.61 10.68 21.81
CA GLU A 313 1.93 10.07 23.11
C GLU A 313 2.68 8.75 22.90
N ASN A 314 3.67 8.46 23.76
CA ASN A 314 4.44 7.21 23.75
C ASN A 314 4.97 6.81 22.35
N SER A 315 5.32 7.79 21.53
CA SER A 315 5.71 7.59 20.13
C SER A 315 7.17 7.99 19.89
N ILE A 316 7.74 7.45 18.81
CA ILE A 316 9.16 7.59 18.49
C ILE A 316 9.31 8.09 17.05
N ALA A 317 9.95 9.24 16.86
CA ALA A 317 10.41 9.73 15.57
C ALA A 317 11.93 9.51 15.44
N LEU A 318 12.34 8.62 14.53
CA LEU A 318 13.71 8.16 14.40
C LEU A 318 14.31 8.49 13.02
N GLY A 319 15.27 9.41 13.01
CA GLY A 319 16.00 9.87 11.84
C GLY A 319 15.73 11.34 11.50
N LYS A 320 16.59 11.93 10.68
CA LYS A 320 16.47 13.33 10.25
C LYS A 320 15.07 13.63 9.67
N ASP A 321 14.45 14.69 10.17
CA ASP A 321 13.13 15.18 9.74
C ASP A 321 11.99 14.14 9.83
N SER A 322 12.16 13.08 10.62
CA SER A 322 11.08 12.07 10.79
C SER A 322 9.96 12.62 11.65
N LYS A 323 8.73 12.20 11.37
CA LYS A 323 7.54 12.69 12.05
C LYS A 323 6.68 11.54 12.55
N ALA A 324 6.51 11.44 13.86
CA ALA A 324 5.59 10.50 14.49
C ALA A 324 4.31 11.25 14.89
N THR A 325 3.17 10.86 14.33
CA THR A 325 1.85 11.42 14.64
C THR A 325 0.92 10.36 15.19
N GLN A 326 -0.18 10.77 15.81
CA GLN A 326 -1.10 9.85 16.48
C GLN A 326 -1.67 8.86 15.46
N ALA A 327 -1.54 7.56 15.72
CA ALA A 327 -2.23 6.55 14.93
C ALA A 327 -3.74 6.68 15.16
N THR A 328 -4.50 6.68 14.06
CA THR A 328 -5.97 6.78 14.08
C THR A 328 -6.57 5.74 13.15
N GLY A 329 -7.84 5.37 13.39
CA GLY A 329 -8.57 4.42 12.55
C GLY A 329 -8.23 2.95 12.82
N GLU A 330 -8.58 2.11 11.86
CA GLU A 330 -8.36 0.66 11.89
C GLU A 330 -7.32 0.24 10.84
N SER A 331 -6.59 -0.84 11.11
CA SER A 331 -5.69 -1.46 10.14
C SER A 331 -6.44 -1.94 8.88
N PHE A 332 -5.77 -1.81 7.73
CA PHE A 332 -6.26 -2.37 6.48
C PHE A 332 -6.35 -3.90 6.58
N LEU A 333 -7.45 -4.48 6.06
CA LEU A 333 -7.81 -5.91 6.10
C LEU A 333 -8.10 -6.52 7.48
N THR A 334 -7.29 -6.27 8.51
CA THR A 334 -7.45 -6.94 9.83
C THR A 334 -8.35 -6.21 10.81
N LYS A 335 -8.70 -4.94 10.54
CA LYS A 335 -9.67 -4.15 11.32
C LYS A 335 -9.30 -4.00 12.80
N GLN A 336 -8.01 -4.04 13.12
CA GLN A 336 -7.50 -3.81 14.46
C GLN A 336 -7.44 -2.31 14.75
N ALA A 337 -7.81 -1.91 15.95
CA ALA A 337 -7.74 -0.51 16.37
C ALA A 337 -6.29 -0.01 16.41
N ALA A 338 -6.10 1.27 16.12
CA ALA A 338 -4.80 1.93 16.21
C ALA A 338 -4.16 1.78 17.61
N PRO A 339 -2.85 1.44 17.70
CA PRO A 339 -2.14 1.39 18.97
C PRO A 339 -1.94 2.79 19.54
N THR A 340 -1.60 2.87 20.83
CA THR A 340 -1.39 4.14 21.55
C THR A 340 -0.17 4.90 21.08
N GLY A 341 0.87 4.20 20.59
CA GLY A 341 2.13 4.80 20.13
C GLY A 341 2.60 4.23 18.80
N VAL A 342 3.42 5.02 18.09
CA VAL A 342 4.01 4.65 16.79
C VAL A 342 5.52 4.82 16.76
N LEU A 343 6.21 3.98 16.00
CA LEU A 343 7.57 4.25 15.55
C LEU A 343 7.51 4.77 14.11
N SER A 344 7.88 6.02 13.91
CA SER A 344 8.07 6.63 12.59
C SER A 344 9.56 6.73 12.25
N VAL A 345 9.93 6.24 11.07
CA VAL A 345 11.30 6.31 10.54
C VAL A 345 11.46 7.34 9.41
N GLY A 346 10.44 8.17 9.15
CA GLY A 346 10.40 9.14 8.07
C GLY A 346 9.20 10.11 8.18
N ASP A 347 8.86 10.76 7.09
CA ASP A 347 7.62 11.56 6.95
C ASP A 347 7.01 11.25 5.58
N VAL A 348 5.78 11.69 5.33
CA VAL A 348 5.08 11.47 4.06
C VAL A 348 5.90 12.05 2.89
N GLY A 349 6.24 11.22 1.92
CA GLY A 349 7.10 11.58 0.77
C GLY A 349 8.60 11.54 1.07
N ALA A 350 8.99 11.19 2.30
CA ALA A 350 10.38 11.04 2.75
C ALA A 350 10.55 9.74 3.56
N GLU A 351 9.91 8.65 3.11
CA GLU A 351 9.94 7.35 3.74
C GLU A 351 11.34 6.71 3.68
N ARG A 352 11.65 5.84 4.64
CA ARG A 352 12.92 5.09 4.69
C ARG A 352 12.68 3.61 4.59
N ARG A 353 13.60 2.92 3.90
CA ARG A 353 13.68 1.46 3.90
C ARG A 353 14.25 0.98 5.24
N ILE A 354 13.59 0.02 5.86
CA ILE A 354 14.13 -0.76 6.97
C ILE A 354 14.80 -2.00 6.36
N GLN A 355 16.11 -2.13 6.50
CA GLN A 355 16.90 -3.19 5.87
C GLN A 355 17.38 -4.21 6.90
N ASN A 356 17.69 -5.43 6.44
CA ASN A 356 18.13 -6.56 7.28
C ASN A 356 17.06 -7.02 8.30
N VAL A 357 15.79 -6.92 7.91
CA VAL A 357 14.66 -7.48 8.66
C VAL A 357 14.53 -8.95 8.29
N ALA A 358 14.56 -9.84 9.29
CA ALA A 358 14.32 -11.26 9.10
C ALA A 358 12.84 -11.52 8.79
N ASP A 359 12.53 -12.64 8.13
CA ASP A 359 11.15 -13.03 7.84
C ASP A 359 10.35 -13.20 9.14
N GLY A 360 9.15 -12.61 9.18
CA GLY A 360 8.28 -12.68 10.34
C GLY A 360 7.74 -14.10 10.57
N ALA A 361 7.72 -14.54 11.82
CA ALA A 361 7.26 -15.87 12.22
C ALA A 361 5.86 -15.84 12.87
N VAL A 362 5.46 -14.71 13.46
CA VAL A 362 4.15 -14.50 14.08
C VAL A 362 3.46 -13.24 13.53
N ASP A 363 2.15 -13.09 13.78
CA ASP A 363 1.30 -12.03 13.20
C ASP A 363 1.77 -10.60 13.48
N SER A 364 2.51 -10.37 14.56
CA SER A 364 3.03 -9.05 14.94
C SER A 364 4.42 -8.75 14.37
N ASP A 365 5.05 -9.68 13.67
CA ASP A 365 6.35 -9.47 13.05
C ASP A 365 6.22 -8.69 11.74
N ALA A 366 7.26 -7.93 11.38
CA ALA A 366 7.29 -7.25 10.10
C ALA A 366 7.39 -8.26 8.95
N ALA A 367 6.53 -8.13 7.94
CA ALA A 367 6.62 -8.92 6.72
C ALA A 367 7.75 -8.42 5.82
N THR A 368 8.57 -9.33 5.27
CA THR A 368 9.60 -8.98 4.29
C THR A 368 9.07 -9.04 2.86
N VAL A 369 9.80 -8.41 1.93
CA VAL A 369 9.53 -8.55 0.48
C VAL A 369 9.70 -10.00 0.02
N GLY A 370 10.53 -10.80 0.70
CA GLY A 370 10.68 -12.24 0.44
C GLY A 370 9.39 -13.00 0.72
N GLN A 371 8.78 -12.77 1.89
CA GLN A 371 7.48 -13.35 2.24
C GLN A 371 6.37 -12.91 1.28
N LEU A 372 6.33 -11.62 0.90
CA LEU A 372 5.35 -11.11 -0.06
C LEU A 372 5.48 -11.78 -1.44
N LYS A 373 6.71 -12.01 -1.91
CA LYS A 373 6.96 -12.76 -3.16
C LYS A 373 6.57 -14.22 -3.06
N ALA A 374 6.71 -14.83 -1.89
CA ALA A 374 6.31 -16.23 -1.63
C ALA A 374 4.78 -16.39 -1.49
N ALA A 375 4.07 -15.36 -1.02
CA ALA A 375 2.62 -15.36 -0.81
C ALA A 375 1.77 -15.33 -2.09
N ARG A 376 2.36 -15.54 -3.27
CA ARG A 376 1.63 -15.55 -4.55
C ARG A 376 0.67 -16.74 -4.61
N THR A 377 -0.48 -16.53 -5.25
CA THR A 377 -1.40 -17.61 -5.62
C THR A 377 -0.71 -18.56 -6.61
N HIS A 378 -0.67 -19.85 -6.28
CA HIS A 378 -0.12 -20.89 -7.15
C HIS A 378 -1.22 -21.41 -8.10
N TYR A 379 -0.83 -21.84 -9.30
CA TYR A 379 -1.71 -22.45 -10.31
C TYR A 379 -2.74 -21.55 -11.01
N VAL A 380 -2.81 -20.26 -10.66
CA VAL A 380 -3.57 -19.26 -11.41
C VAL A 380 -2.60 -18.26 -12.03
N SER A 381 -2.56 -18.20 -13.36
CA SER A 381 -1.69 -17.28 -14.10
C SER A 381 -2.47 -16.67 -15.26
N VAL A 382 -2.48 -15.33 -15.32
CA VAL A 382 -3.05 -14.56 -16.42
C VAL A 382 -1.91 -13.77 -17.06
N ASN A 383 -1.63 -14.03 -18.34
CA ASN A 383 -0.62 -13.30 -19.09
C ASN A 383 -1.28 -12.15 -19.84
N ASP A 384 -1.01 -10.91 -19.41
CA ASP A 384 -1.43 -9.67 -20.04
C ASP A 384 -0.33 -9.05 -20.94
N ASN A 385 0.71 -9.82 -21.25
CA ASN A 385 1.92 -9.39 -21.96
C ASN A 385 2.63 -8.18 -21.31
N GLY A 386 2.46 -7.98 -20.00
CA GLY A 386 3.07 -6.88 -19.26
C GLY A 386 2.36 -5.54 -19.42
N MET A 387 1.19 -5.51 -20.05
CA MET A 387 0.34 -4.32 -20.17
C MET A 387 -0.96 -4.55 -19.39
N GLN A 388 -1.15 -3.75 -18.34
CA GLN A 388 -2.34 -3.84 -17.49
C GLN A 388 -3.63 -3.65 -18.33
N GLY A 389 -4.49 -4.66 -18.34
CA GLY A 389 -5.84 -4.59 -18.91
C GLY A 389 -6.93 -4.40 -17.84
N GLY A 390 -8.20 -4.50 -18.22
CA GLY A 390 -9.31 -4.51 -17.26
C GLY A 390 -9.29 -5.75 -16.36
N ASN A 391 -9.94 -5.68 -15.19
CA ASN A 391 -9.90 -6.70 -14.14
C ASN A 391 -8.50 -6.93 -13.54
N TYR A 392 -7.58 -5.97 -13.70
CA TYR A 392 -6.23 -6.04 -13.10
C TYR A 392 -6.28 -5.98 -11.56
N GLU A 393 -7.21 -5.19 -11.01
CA GLU A 393 -7.47 -5.09 -9.57
C GLU A 393 -8.37 -6.24 -9.05
N ASN A 394 -8.64 -7.27 -9.88
CA ASN A 394 -9.57 -8.36 -9.59
C ASN A 394 -11.00 -7.88 -9.25
N ASP A 395 -11.46 -6.80 -9.89
CA ASP A 395 -12.75 -6.13 -9.69
C ASP A 395 -13.84 -6.53 -10.71
N GLY A 396 -13.54 -7.51 -11.56
CA GLY A 396 -14.43 -8.04 -12.60
C GLY A 396 -15.58 -8.89 -12.05
N ALA A 397 -15.44 -9.46 -10.85
CA ALA A 397 -16.50 -10.20 -10.17
C ALA A 397 -17.47 -9.23 -9.46
N LYS A 398 -18.47 -8.75 -10.18
CA LYS A 398 -19.42 -7.70 -9.75
C LYS A 398 -20.71 -8.26 -9.15
N GLY A 399 -21.08 -9.49 -9.52
CA GLY A 399 -22.23 -10.18 -8.94
C GLY A 399 -21.91 -10.78 -7.56
N ARG A 400 -22.91 -10.88 -6.68
CA ARG A 400 -22.78 -11.57 -5.39
C ARG A 400 -22.32 -13.01 -5.64
N ASN A 401 -21.28 -13.47 -4.94
CA ASN A 401 -20.71 -14.83 -5.08
C ASN A 401 -20.24 -15.19 -6.51
N SER A 402 -19.87 -14.20 -7.33
CA SER A 402 -19.41 -14.45 -8.70
C SER A 402 -17.89 -14.70 -8.80
N ILE A 403 -17.45 -15.30 -9.90
CA ILE A 403 -16.05 -15.55 -10.26
C ILE A 403 -15.74 -14.83 -11.58
N ALA A 404 -14.64 -14.09 -11.63
CA ALA A 404 -14.12 -13.46 -12.86
C ALA A 404 -12.60 -13.67 -12.97
N VAL A 405 -12.17 -14.48 -13.94
CA VAL A 405 -10.76 -14.84 -14.15
C VAL A 405 -10.33 -14.52 -15.58
N GLY A 406 -9.40 -13.56 -15.74
CA GLY A 406 -8.83 -13.19 -17.03
C GLY A 406 -8.83 -11.68 -17.29
N VAL A 407 -8.08 -11.25 -18.31
CA VAL A 407 -8.00 -9.85 -18.76
C VAL A 407 -9.35 -9.40 -19.32
N ASN A 408 -9.83 -8.20 -18.95
CA ASN A 408 -11.11 -7.63 -19.37
C ASN A 408 -12.35 -8.52 -19.04
N THR A 409 -12.21 -9.51 -18.16
CA THR A 409 -13.30 -10.42 -17.80
C THR A 409 -14.29 -9.72 -16.87
N THR A 410 -15.59 -9.93 -17.07
CA THR A 410 -16.64 -9.36 -16.20
C THR A 410 -17.72 -10.40 -15.89
N SER A 411 -18.05 -10.55 -14.61
CA SER A 411 -19.11 -11.43 -14.10
C SER A 411 -20.09 -10.60 -13.27
N THR A 412 -21.23 -10.19 -13.84
CA THR A 412 -22.21 -9.29 -13.18
C THR A 412 -23.38 -10.03 -12.53
N GLY A 413 -23.65 -11.27 -12.94
CA GLY A 413 -24.76 -12.07 -12.38
C GLY A 413 -24.43 -12.61 -10.98
N SER A 414 -25.44 -12.75 -10.12
CA SER A 414 -25.25 -13.47 -8.84
C SER A 414 -24.85 -14.92 -9.13
N GLU A 415 -23.89 -15.47 -8.38
CA GLU A 415 -23.43 -16.87 -8.50
C GLU A 415 -22.87 -17.24 -9.89
N SER A 416 -22.48 -16.24 -10.68
CA SER A 416 -22.03 -16.43 -12.06
C SER A 416 -20.51 -16.65 -12.17
N VAL A 417 -20.09 -17.36 -13.22
CA VAL A 417 -18.69 -17.68 -13.51
C VAL A 417 -18.30 -17.12 -14.87
N ALA A 418 -17.23 -16.33 -14.94
CA ALA A 418 -16.63 -15.85 -16.16
C ALA A 418 -15.12 -16.16 -16.18
N VAL A 419 -14.66 -16.92 -17.17
CA VAL A 419 -13.25 -17.34 -17.29
C VAL A 419 -12.77 -17.17 -18.73
N GLY A 420 -11.71 -16.39 -18.95
CA GLY A 420 -11.08 -16.16 -20.25
C GLY A 420 -11.08 -14.69 -20.66
N SER A 421 -10.15 -14.29 -21.54
CA SER A 421 -10.01 -12.89 -21.96
C SER A 421 -11.33 -12.32 -22.51
N SER A 422 -11.78 -11.19 -21.97
CA SER A 422 -13.03 -10.53 -22.36
C SER A 422 -14.31 -11.39 -22.19
N ALA A 423 -14.27 -12.47 -21.39
CA ALA A 423 -15.47 -13.25 -21.09
C ALA A 423 -16.47 -12.43 -20.26
N ARG A 424 -17.76 -12.56 -20.57
CA ARG A 424 -18.85 -11.82 -19.92
C ARG A 424 -19.95 -12.76 -19.44
N SER A 425 -20.23 -12.78 -18.14
CA SER A 425 -21.36 -13.54 -17.58
C SER A 425 -22.32 -12.58 -16.87
N ALA A 426 -23.54 -12.44 -17.38
CA ALA A 426 -24.49 -11.42 -16.93
C ALA A 426 -25.70 -11.96 -16.17
N GLY A 427 -26.15 -13.17 -16.49
CA GLY A 427 -27.30 -13.80 -15.85
C GLY A 427 -26.98 -14.43 -14.49
N VAL A 428 -28.00 -14.63 -13.66
CA VAL A 428 -27.85 -15.34 -12.37
C VAL A 428 -27.48 -16.81 -12.63
N GLY A 429 -26.42 -17.31 -11.98
CA GLY A 429 -25.90 -18.68 -12.17
C GLY A 429 -25.29 -18.95 -13.55
N ALA A 430 -25.05 -17.91 -14.36
CA ALA A 430 -24.55 -18.05 -15.71
C ALA A 430 -23.06 -18.45 -15.76
N VAL A 431 -22.67 -19.28 -16.72
CA VAL A 431 -21.30 -19.76 -16.92
C VAL A 431 -20.77 -19.35 -18.29
N SER A 432 -19.74 -18.49 -18.33
CA SER A 432 -19.02 -18.08 -19.53
C SER A 432 -17.57 -18.55 -19.45
N VAL A 433 -17.14 -19.47 -20.31
CA VAL A 433 -15.76 -19.97 -20.36
C VAL A 433 -15.22 -19.87 -21.78
N GLY A 434 -14.14 -19.11 -21.97
CA GLY A 434 -13.50 -18.92 -23.27
C GLY A 434 -13.37 -17.44 -23.64
N SER A 435 -12.43 -17.14 -24.53
CA SER A 435 -12.17 -15.76 -24.96
C SER A 435 -13.39 -15.14 -25.64
N ALA A 436 -13.82 -13.96 -25.16
CA ALA A 436 -14.99 -13.24 -25.62
C ALA A 436 -16.32 -14.04 -25.56
N SER A 437 -16.39 -15.07 -24.72
CA SER A 437 -17.66 -15.77 -24.44
C SER A 437 -18.65 -14.84 -23.73
N GLU A 438 -19.95 -14.95 -24.05
CA GLU A 438 -20.98 -14.04 -23.54
C GLU A 438 -22.27 -14.76 -23.18
N THR A 439 -22.53 -14.90 -21.87
CA THR A 439 -23.71 -15.58 -21.33
C THR A 439 -24.63 -14.56 -20.69
N VAL A 440 -25.82 -14.37 -21.27
CA VAL A 440 -26.76 -13.31 -20.84
C VAL A 440 -27.89 -13.82 -19.95
N GLY A 441 -28.45 -15.00 -20.24
CA GLY A 441 -29.60 -15.55 -19.51
C GLY A 441 -29.24 -16.15 -18.16
N SER A 442 -30.25 -16.30 -17.29
CA SER A 442 -30.08 -16.98 -16.01
C SER A 442 -30.00 -18.50 -16.19
N GLY A 443 -29.01 -19.14 -15.57
CA GLY A 443 -28.74 -20.57 -15.66
C GLY A 443 -28.12 -21.02 -16.99
N ASP A 444 -27.71 -20.07 -17.84
CA ASP A 444 -27.14 -20.37 -19.14
C ASP A 444 -25.66 -20.79 -19.06
N VAL A 445 -25.20 -21.49 -20.09
CA VAL A 445 -23.81 -21.94 -20.23
C VAL A 445 -23.28 -21.61 -21.63
N SER A 446 -22.26 -20.74 -21.73
CA SER A 446 -21.45 -20.54 -22.93
C SER A 446 -20.02 -21.03 -22.71
N ILE A 447 -19.57 -22.00 -23.51
CA ILE A 447 -18.20 -22.53 -23.45
C ILE A 447 -17.58 -22.53 -24.85
N GLY A 448 -16.52 -21.75 -25.05
CA GLY A 448 -15.82 -21.60 -26.33
C GLY A 448 -15.50 -20.15 -26.64
N ARG A 449 -14.59 -19.91 -27.58
CA ARG A 449 -14.27 -18.56 -28.02
C ARG A 449 -15.49 -17.97 -28.75
N ASN A 450 -15.93 -16.77 -28.38
CA ASN A 450 -17.14 -16.12 -28.92
C ASN A 450 -18.43 -16.95 -28.80
N ALA A 451 -18.47 -17.97 -27.95
CA ALA A 451 -19.72 -18.67 -27.64
C ALA A 451 -20.69 -17.71 -26.93
N SER A 452 -21.98 -17.74 -27.28
CA SER A 452 -22.95 -16.87 -26.63
C SER A 452 -24.32 -17.48 -26.44
N THR A 453 -24.91 -17.21 -25.28
CA THR A 453 -26.33 -17.39 -25.03
C THR A 453 -27.04 -16.04 -24.90
N ARG A 454 -28.21 -15.93 -25.54
CA ARG A 454 -29.10 -14.77 -25.44
C ARG A 454 -30.54 -15.28 -25.44
N GLY A 455 -31.45 -14.55 -24.80
CA GLY A 455 -32.87 -14.85 -24.89
C GLY A 455 -33.41 -14.56 -26.29
N ALA A 456 -34.56 -15.13 -26.62
CA ALA A 456 -35.23 -14.87 -27.89
C ALA A 456 -35.50 -13.37 -28.09
N ALA A 457 -35.56 -12.94 -29.36
CA ALA A 457 -35.89 -11.55 -29.68
C ALA A 457 -37.25 -11.18 -29.05
N GLY A 458 -37.24 -10.18 -28.15
CA GLY A 458 -38.43 -9.74 -27.42
C GLY A 458 -38.58 -10.31 -26.00
N THR A 459 -37.73 -11.24 -25.55
CA THR A 459 -37.70 -11.71 -24.16
C THR A 459 -37.08 -10.63 -23.27
N ALA A 460 -37.76 -10.27 -22.17
CA ALA A 460 -37.26 -9.22 -21.27
C ALA A 460 -35.96 -9.67 -20.57
N PRO A 461 -35.05 -8.73 -20.23
CA PRO A 461 -33.87 -9.05 -19.44
C PRO A 461 -34.28 -9.64 -18.07
N GLY A 462 -33.85 -10.86 -17.75
CA GLY A 462 -34.07 -11.48 -16.44
C GLY A 462 -34.85 -12.81 -16.44
N TYR A 463 -35.32 -13.29 -17.59
CA TYR A 463 -35.88 -14.65 -17.68
C TYR A 463 -34.75 -15.71 -17.75
N SER A 464 -35.02 -16.89 -17.19
CA SER A 464 -34.13 -18.05 -17.28
C SER A 464 -34.17 -18.59 -18.70
N ASN A 465 -33.08 -18.43 -19.45
CA ASN A 465 -33.02 -19.05 -20.76
C ASN A 465 -32.58 -20.51 -20.61
N GLN A 466 -31.86 -20.91 -19.56
CA GLN A 466 -31.38 -22.31 -19.38
C GLN A 466 -30.69 -22.85 -20.66
N SER A 467 -30.06 -21.96 -21.42
CA SER A 467 -29.55 -22.25 -22.76
C SER A 467 -28.10 -22.69 -22.71
N ILE A 468 -27.70 -23.53 -23.65
CA ILE A 468 -26.36 -24.12 -23.72
C ILE A 468 -25.75 -23.80 -25.09
N ALA A 469 -24.62 -23.11 -25.09
CA ALA A 469 -23.81 -22.78 -26.25
C ALA A 469 -22.38 -23.33 -26.04
N ILE A 470 -22.04 -24.47 -26.66
CA ILE A 470 -20.72 -25.09 -26.53
C ILE A 470 -20.02 -25.21 -27.88
N GLY A 471 -18.93 -24.47 -28.06
CA GLY A 471 -18.11 -24.46 -29.28
C GLY A 471 -17.65 -23.07 -29.69
N ASP A 472 -16.74 -23.01 -30.66
CA ASP A 472 -16.26 -21.76 -31.22
C ASP A 472 -17.37 -21.03 -31.98
N GLN A 473 -17.61 -19.75 -31.67
CA GLN A 473 -18.61 -18.87 -32.32
C GLN A 473 -20.07 -19.37 -32.27
N THR A 474 -20.36 -20.38 -31.44
CA THR A 474 -21.70 -20.98 -31.36
C THR A 474 -22.71 -20.09 -30.65
N LYS A 475 -23.98 -20.16 -31.03
CA LYS A 475 -25.03 -19.26 -30.55
C LYS A 475 -26.32 -19.99 -30.18
N ALA A 476 -26.72 -19.88 -28.92
CA ALA A 476 -28.03 -20.29 -28.43
C ALA A 476 -28.86 -19.02 -28.16
N ILE A 477 -29.83 -18.72 -29.03
CA ILE A 477 -30.56 -17.44 -29.05
C ILE A 477 -32.01 -17.58 -28.54
N GLY A 478 -32.47 -18.79 -28.20
CA GLY A 478 -33.81 -19.02 -27.66
C GLY A 478 -33.80 -19.44 -26.20
N ASP A 479 -34.98 -19.48 -25.60
CA ASP A 479 -35.16 -20.06 -24.26
C ASP A 479 -35.10 -21.59 -24.37
N GLN A 480 -34.35 -22.24 -23.48
CA GLN A 480 -34.05 -23.67 -23.44
C GLN A 480 -33.43 -24.19 -24.74
N SER A 481 -32.63 -23.37 -25.42
CA SER A 481 -31.98 -23.78 -26.66
C SER A 481 -30.59 -24.37 -26.43
N VAL A 482 -30.23 -25.34 -27.26
CA VAL A 482 -28.95 -26.07 -27.19
C VAL A 482 -28.25 -25.94 -28.53
N ALA A 483 -27.10 -25.28 -28.56
CA ALA A 483 -26.21 -25.18 -29.71
C ALA A 483 -24.85 -25.81 -29.34
N ILE A 484 -24.45 -26.87 -30.06
CA ILE A 484 -23.18 -27.57 -29.82
C ILE A 484 -22.43 -27.75 -31.14
N GLY A 485 -21.20 -27.24 -31.21
CA GLY A 485 -20.33 -27.28 -32.39
C GLY A 485 -19.72 -25.94 -32.75
N ALA A 486 -18.84 -25.92 -33.74
CA ALA A 486 -18.30 -24.67 -34.29
C ALA A 486 -19.34 -23.98 -35.17
N ASP A 487 -19.52 -22.67 -34.98
CA ASP A 487 -20.43 -21.80 -35.74
C ASP A 487 -21.92 -22.22 -35.74
N VAL A 488 -22.35 -23.16 -34.89
CA VAL A 488 -23.74 -23.67 -34.78
C VAL A 488 -24.71 -22.64 -34.20
N ILE A 489 -25.97 -22.62 -34.68
CA ILE A 489 -26.99 -21.66 -34.25
C ILE A 489 -28.31 -22.35 -33.88
N ALA A 490 -28.74 -22.21 -32.63
CA ALA A 490 -30.07 -22.60 -32.16
C ALA A 490 -30.91 -21.34 -31.89
N ARG A 491 -31.74 -20.92 -32.87
CA ARG A 491 -32.43 -19.61 -32.86
C ARG A 491 -33.69 -19.56 -32.02
N GLY A 492 -34.45 -20.64 -32.00
CA GLY A 492 -35.79 -20.66 -31.42
C GLY A 492 -35.83 -21.20 -30.00
N ASN A 493 -36.93 -20.95 -29.31
CA ASN A 493 -37.20 -21.58 -28.02
C ASN A 493 -37.28 -23.10 -28.16
N SER A 494 -36.74 -23.83 -27.19
CA SER A 494 -36.66 -25.30 -27.14
C SER A 494 -36.03 -25.91 -28.40
N SER A 495 -35.10 -25.19 -29.03
CA SER A 495 -34.42 -25.64 -30.25
C SER A 495 -33.10 -26.36 -29.95
N VAL A 496 -32.79 -27.38 -30.73
CA VAL A 496 -31.55 -28.16 -30.60
C VAL A 496 -30.80 -28.14 -31.92
N ALA A 497 -29.59 -27.59 -31.94
CA ALA A 497 -28.69 -27.62 -33.08
C ALA A 497 -27.36 -28.26 -32.64
N ILE A 498 -26.98 -29.37 -33.27
CA ILE A 498 -25.73 -30.10 -32.96
C ILE A 498 -25.02 -30.44 -34.26
N GLY A 499 -23.80 -29.91 -34.45
CA GLY A 499 -23.04 -30.17 -35.67
C GLY A 499 -21.88 -29.22 -35.87
N GLY A 500 -21.86 -28.58 -37.03
CA GLY A 500 -20.85 -27.62 -37.44
C GLY A 500 -21.12 -27.12 -38.85
N ASP A 501 -20.21 -26.32 -39.36
CA ASP A 501 -20.17 -25.83 -40.74
C ASP A 501 -19.02 -26.46 -41.55
N ASP A 502 -17.93 -26.85 -40.87
CA ASP A 502 -16.75 -27.48 -41.46
C ASP A 502 -17.04 -28.86 -42.05
N VAL A 503 -17.12 -28.95 -43.38
CA VAL A 503 -16.99 -30.21 -44.13
C VAL A 503 -15.69 -30.26 -44.92
N ASP A 504 -14.75 -29.33 -44.73
CA ASP A 504 -13.51 -29.22 -45.51
C ASP A 504 -12.72 -30.51 -45.55
N LYS A 505 -12.53 -31.15 -44.39
CA LYS A 505 -11.82 -32.44 -44.30
C LYS A 505 -12.55 -33.55 -45.07
N ILE A 506 -13.88 -33.54 -45.08
CA ILE A 506 -14.72 -34.53 -45.78
C ILE A 506 -14.73 -34.24 -47.29
N ALA A 507 -14.73 -32.97 -47.69
CA ALA A 507 -14.70 -32.53 -49.08
C ALA A 507 -13.35 -32.80 -49.75
N GLN A 508 -12.25 -32.72 -48.98
CA GLN A 508 -10.89 -33.01 -49.44
C GLN A 508 -10.57 -34.51 -49.49
N ASP A 509 -11.32 -35.34 -48.76
CA ASP A 509 -11.19 -36.79 -48.83
C ASP A 509 -11.82 -37.32 -50.14
N ALA A 510 -10.99 -37.89 -51.00
CA ALA A 510 -11.42 -38.33 -52.33
C ALA A 510 -12.45 -39.48 -52.30
N GLU A 511 -12.38 -40.38 -51.32
CA GLU A 511 -13.29 -41.53 -51.23
C GLU A 511 -14.64 -41.12 -50.63
N LEU A 512 -14.62 -40.30 -49.57
CA LEU A 512 -15.84 -39.78 -48.95
C LEU A 512 -16.57 -38.77 -49.84
N SER A 513 -15.83 -37.87 -50.49
CA SER A 513 -16.40 -36.91 -51.43
C SER A 513 -17.03 -37.63 -52.64
N LYS A 514 -16.36 -38.68 -53.16
CA LYS A 514 -16.94 -39.54 -54.20
C LYS A 514 -18.20 -40.25 -53.70
N THR A 515 -18.17 -40.85 -52.51
CA THR A 515 -19.34 -41.53 -51.92
C THR A 515 -20.52 -40.58 -51.75
N TYR A 516 -20.26 -39.35 -51.30
CA TYR A 516 -21.27 -38.30 -51.21
C TYR A 516 -21.86 -37.97 -52.59
N THR A 517 -21.02 -37.81 -53.62
CA THR A 517 -21.49 -37.54 -54.98
C THR A 517 -22.26 -38.71 -55.57
N ASP A 518 -21.83 -39.95 -55.36
CA ASP A 518 -22.50 -41.15 -55.85
C ASP A 518 -23.90 -41.30 -55.22
N ILE A 519 -24.03 -41.00 -53.93
CA ILE A 519 -25.32 -41.07 -53.20
C ILE A 519 -26.22 -39.88 -53.54
N THR A 520 -25.65 -38.67 -53.60
CA THR A 520 -26.44 -37.44 -53.61
C THR A 520 -26.60 -36.78 -54.98
N GLY A 521 -25.72 -37.10 -55.93
CA GLY A 521 -25.56 -36.34 -57.18
C GLY A 521 -24.94 -34.96 -56.99
N GLY A 522 -24.68 -34.51 -55.76
CA GLY A 522 -24.07 -33.22 -55.44
C GLY A 522 -22.56 -33.31 -55.23
N THR A 523 -21.90 -32.17 -55.05
CA THR A 523 -20.46 -32.10 -54.76
C THR A 523 -20.23 -31.32 -53.49
N LEU A 524 -19.43 -31.86 -52.57
CA LEU A 524 -18.90 -31.10 -51.43
C LEU A 524 -17.78 -30.17 -51.92
N LYS A 525 -17.83 -28.89 -51.56
CA LYS A 525 -16.82 -27.87 -51.94
C LYS A 525 -16.18 -27.23 -50.71
N ALA A 526 -14.91 -27.49 -50.45
CA ALA A 526 -14.21 -26.86 -49.31
C ALA A 526 -14.42 -25.32 -49.25
N GLY A 527 -14.69 -24.77 -48.06
CA GLY A 527 -14.99 -23.35 -47.85
C GLY A 527 -16.06 -23.09 -46.78
N ARG A 528 -16.67 -21.90 -46.84
CA ARG A 528 -17.70 -21.48 -45.87
C ARG A 528 -19.08 -21.99 -46.26
N TYR A 529 -19.71 -22.73 -45.36
CA TYR A 529 -21.01 -23.34 -45.56
C TYR A 529 -22.08 -22.75 -44.66
N PRO A 530 -23.38 -22.92 -45.00
CA PRO A 530 -24.46 -22.68 -44.06
C PRO A 530 -24.26 -23.54 -42.82
N THR A 531 -24.36 -22.93 -41.65
CA THR A 531 -24.18 -23.63 -40.38
C THR A 531 -25.33 -24.59 -40.08
N THR A 532 -25.11 -25.47 -39.09
CA THR A 532 -26.20 -26.23 -38.50
C THR A 532 -27.14 -25.28 -37.77
N GLU A 533 -28.41 -25.23 -38.18
CA GLU A 533 -29.37 -24.25 -37.70
C GLU A 533 -30.72 -24.89 -37.32
N ALA A 534 -31.23 -24.53 -36.14
CA ALA A 534 -32.55 -24.93 -35.66
C ALA A 534 -33.41 -23.71 -35.26
N ASN A 535 -34.72 -23.81 -35.48
CA ASN A 535 -35.76 -22.85 -35.10
C ASN A 535 -36.68 -23.38 -33.96
N HIS A 536 -37.80 -22.72 -33.66
CA HIS A 536 -38.68 -23.03 -32.52
C HIS A 536 -39.11 -24.50 -32.44
N GLY A 537 -38.82 -25.15 -31.30
CA GLY A 537 -39.17 -26.54 -31.02
C GLY A 537 -38.57 -27.55 -32.01
N SER A 538 -37.57 -27.14 -32.80
CA SER A 538 -37.00 -27.98 -33.86
C SER A 538 -35.65 -28.58 -33.46
N THR A 539 -35.25 -29.64 -34.16
CA THR A 539 -33.99 -30.33 -33.94
C THR A 539 -33.22 -30.45 -35.26
N ALA A 540 -32.01 -29.90 -35.31
CA ALA A 540 -31.05 -30.06 -36.41
C ALA A 540 -29.80 -30.78 -35.90
N VAL A 541 -29.53 -31.97 -36.43
CA VAL A 541 -28.36 -32.77 -36.05
C VAL A 541 -27.58 -33.20 -37.29
N GLY A 542 -26.32 -32.80 -37.36
CA GLY A 542 -25.40 -33.08 -38.46
C GLY A 542 -24.84 -31.81 -39.08
N THR A 543 -23.65 -31.91 -39.67
CA THR A 543 -22.97 -30.76 -40.29
C THR A 543 -23.87 -30.14 -41.37
N GLN A 544 -24.13 -28.84 -41.23
CA GLN A 544 -25.03 -28.06 -42.10
C GLN A 544 -26.49 -28.57 -42.15
N ALA A 545 -26.97 -29.28 -41.13
CA ALA A 545 -28.39 -29.64 -41.04
C ALA A 545 -29.23 -28.37 -40.76
N VAL A 546 -30.37 -28.23 -41.41
CA VAL A 546 -31.23 -27.04 -41.33
C VAL A 546 -32.66 -27.46 -40.96
N ALA A 547 -33.06 -27.19 -39.73
CA ALA A 547 -34.42 -27.40 -39.22
C ALA A 547 -35.08 -26.04 -38.94
N THR A 548 -35.48 -25.32 -39.98
CA THR A 548 -36.02 -23.95 -39.84
C THR A 548 -37.54 -23.90 -39.75
N GLY A 549 -38.24 -25.00 -40.08
CA GLY A 549 -39.68 -25.11 -39.83
C GLY A 549 -39.96 -25.22 -38.33
N ALA A 550 -41.07 -24.66 -37.85
CA ALA A 550 -41.45 -24.82 -36.45
C ALA A 550 -41.72 -26.30 -36.15
N PHE A 551 -41.23 -26.81 -35.03
CA PHE A 551 -41.35 -28.24 -34.64
C PHE A 551 -40.75 -29.23 -35.66
N SER A 552 -39.86 -28.78 -36.53
CA SER A 552 -39.26 -29.62 -37.56
C SER A 552 -38.09 -30.46 -37.03
N SER A 553 -37.70 -31.49 -37.77
CA SER A 553 -36.59 -32.39 -37.43
C SER A 553 -35.73 -32.66 -38.65
N ALA A 554 -34.46 -32.22 -38.63
CA ALA A 554 -33.48 -32.47 -39.67
C ALA A 554 -32.31 -33.28 -39.10
N PHE A 555 -32.12 -34.51 -39.58
CA PHE A 555 -31.05 -35.41 -39.15
C PHE A 555 -30.23 -35.86 -40.36
N GLY A 556 -28.94 -35.52 -40.35
CA GLY A 556 -27.99 -35.88 -41.40
C GLY A 556 -27.32 -34.64 -42.00
N MET A 557 -26.13 -34.86 -42.56
CA MET A 557 -25.38 -33.81 -43.25
C MET A 557 -26.24 -33.16 -44.35
N THR A 558 -26.30 -31.82 -44.37
CA THR A 558 -27.10 -31.03 -45.33
C THR A 558 -28.59 -31.36 -45.41
N SER A 559 -29.15 -32.10 -44.44
CA SER A 559 -30.60 -32.36 -44.35
C SER A 559 -31.37 -31.06 -44.10
N LYS A 560 -32.56 -30.94 -44.68
CA LYS A 560 -33.40 -29.75 -44.65
C LYS A 560 -34.83 -30.08 -44.28
N ALA A 561 -35.27 -29.63 -43.12
CA ALA A 561 -36.66 -29.67 -42.68
C ALA A 561 -37.17 -28.23 -42.52
N THR A 562 -37.63 -27.64 -43.63
CA THR A 562 -38.00 -26.21 -43.68
C THR A 562 -39.49 -25.98 -43.57
N GLY A 563 -40.32 -27.00 -43.73
CA GLY A 563 -41.76 -26.93 -43.48
C GLY A 563 -42.08 -27.08 -41.99
N ASP A 564 -43.16 -26.46 -41.52
CA ASP A 564 -43.61 -26.65 -40.14
C ASP A 564 -44.00 -28.10 -39.89
N ALA A 565 -43.62 -28.65 -38.74
CA ALA A 565 -43.79 -30.06 -38.36
C ALA A 565 -43.21 -31.06 -39.39
N SER A 566 -42.25 -30.65 -40.20
CA SER A 566 -41.61 -31.51 -41.20
C SER A 566 -40.47 -32.35 -40.61
N ALA A 567 -40.16 -33.47 -41.27
CA ALA A 567 -39.15 -34.42 -40.86
C ALA A 567 -38.24 -34.78 -42.04
N ALA A 568 -36.94 -34.51 -41.95
CA ALA A 568 -35.95 -34.84 -42.96
C ALA A 568 -34.84 -35.69 -42.33
N PHE A 569 -34.72 -36.94 -42.74
CA PHE A 569 -33.75 -37.90 -42.21
C PHE A 569 -32.92 -38.47 -43.36
N GLY A 570 -31.64 -38.14 -43.41
CA GLY A 570 -30.70 -38.59 -44.44
C GLY A 570 -29.86 -37.46 -45.00
N VAL A 571 -28.72 -37.81 -45.62
CA VAL A 571 -27.86 -36.82 -46.26
C VAL A 571 -28.62 -36.13 -47.39
N MET A 572 -28.67 -34.80 -47.38
CA MET A 572 -29.41 -33.99 -48.38
C MET A 572 -30.92 -34.30 -48.48
N SER A 573 -31.53 -34.98 -47.50
CA SER A 573 -33.00 -35.14 -47.47
C SER A 573 -33.67 -33.77 -47.32
N ASN A 574 -34.74 -33.50 -48.05
CA ASN A 574 -35.44 -32.21 -48.07
C ASN A 574 -36.95 -32.39 -47.84
N ALA A 575 -37.43 -31.98 -46.66
CA ALA A 575 -38.85 -31.89 -46.33
C ALA A 575 -39.24 -30.41 -46.21
N SER A 576 -39.78 -29.84 -47.29
CA SER A 576 -40.09 -28.40 -47.35
C SER A 576 -41.58 -28.08 -47.25
N GLY A 577 -42.45 -29.07 -47.44
CA GLY A 577 -43.90 -28.91 -47.22
C GLY A 577 -44.27 -28.98 -45.73
N LYS A 578 -45.40 -28.39 -45.35
CA LYS A 578 -45.93 -28.46 -43.99
C LYS A 578 -46.32 -29.90 -43.65
N GLY A 579 -45.81 -30.44 -42.54
CA GLY A 579 -46.03 -31.83 -42.12
C GLY A 579 -45.40 -32.87 -43.05
N ALA A 580 -44.50 -32.46 -43.95
CA ALA A 580 -43.86 -33.35 -44.91
C ALA A 580 -42.79 -34.23 -44.26
N ALA A 581 -42.60 -35.43 -44.78
CA ALA A 581 -41.65 -36.41 -44.28
C ALA A 581 -40.74 -36.93 -45.40
N ALA A 582 -39.44 -36.66 -45.32
CA ALA A 582 -38.41 -37.14 -46.23
C ALA A 582 -37.45 -38.08 -45.49
N PHE A 583 -37.53 -39.39 -45.76
CA PHE A 583 -36.67 -40.40 -45.16
C PHE A 583 -35.81 -41.08 -46.22
N GLY A 584 -34.49 -40.84 -46.21
CA GLY A 584 -33.53 -41.37 -47.18
C GLY A 584 -32.66 -40.27 -47.76
N ALA A 585 -31.46 -40.64 -48.26
CA ALA A 585 -30.56 -39.66 -48.87
C ALA A 585 -31.21 -39.03 -50.12
N VAL A 586 -31.19 -37.70 -50.22
CA VAL A 586 -31.87 -36.93 -51.30
C VAL A 586 -33.37 -37.21 -51.44
N ALA A 587 -34.03 -37.77 -50.41
CA ALA A 587 -35.50 -37.85 -50.43
C ALA A 587 -36.08 -36.43 -50.44
N GLN A 588 -37.05 -36.16 -51.31
CA GLN A 588 -37.64 -34.84 -51.49
C GLN A 588 -39.15 -34.89 -51.24
N ALA A 589 -39.58 -34.38 -50.09
CA ALA A 589 -40.99 -34.21 -49.73
C ALA A 589 -41.33 -32.71 -49.74
N THR A 590 -41.76 -32.19 -50.89
CA THR A 590 -41.95 -30.74 -51.09
C THR A 590 -43.40 -30.29 -51.04
N GLY A 591 -44.36 -31.22 -51.17
CA GLY A 591 -45.78 -30.93 -50.98
C GLY A 591 -46.19 -30.95 -49.51
N ASP A 592 -47.24 -30.20 -49.14
CA ASP A 592 -47.80 -30.26 -47.79
C ASP A 592 -48.36 -31.65 -47.49
N GLY A 593 -48.02 -32.23 -46.34
CA GLY A 593 -48.37 -33.60 -45.96
C GLY A 593 -47.71 -34.69 -46.79
N ALA A 594 -46.74 -34.33 -47.66
CA ALA A 594 -46.10 -35.29 -48.56
C ALA A 594 -45.14 -36.23 -47.81
N SER A 595 -45.06 -37.49 -48.23
CA SER A 595 -44.15 -38.49 -47.65
C SER A 595 -43.25 -39.09 -48.73
N ALA A 596 -41.96 -38.78 -48.71
CA ALA A 596 -40.94 -39.33 -49.58
C ALA A 596 -40.05 -40.29 -48.77
N MET A 597 -40.08 -41.59 -49.08
CA MET A 597 -39.31 -42.62 -48.37
C MET A 597 -38.46 -43.42 -49.37
N GLY A 598 -37.14 -43.37 -49.22
CA GLY A 598 -36.15 -44.02 -50.07
C GLY A 598 -35.19 -43.01 -50.73
N ILE A 599 -34.02 -43.49 -51.16
CA ILE A 599 -33.01 -42.65 -51.81
C ILE A 599 -33.58 -42.11 -53.12
N ASN A 600 -33.41 -40.81 -53.39
CA ASN A 600 -33.95 -40.11 -54.57
C ASN A 600 -35.48 -40.18 -54.73
N SER A 601 -36.25 -40.53 -53.69
CA SER A 601 -37.72 -40.47 -53.74
C SER A 601 -38.21 -39.01 -53.82
N LEU A 602 -39.28 -38.75 -54.56
CA LEU A 602 -39.85 -37.42 -54.78
C LEU A 602 -41.36 -37.44 -54.56
N ALA A 603 -41.83 -36.78 -53.51
CA ALA A 603 -43.24 -36.53 -53.22
C ALA A 603 -43.49 -35.01 -53.25
N SER A 604 -43.99 -34.48 -54.37
CA SER A 604 -44.17 -33.03 -54.56
C SER A 604 -45.62 -32.58 -54.61
N GLY A 605 -46.58 -33.50 -54.75
CA GLY A 605 -48.01 -33.19 -54.65
C GLY A 605 -48.45 -33.04 -53.20
N THR A 606 -49.52 -32.28 -52.94
CA THR A 606 -50.11 -32.19 -51.60
C THR A 606 -50.66 -33.56 -51.19
N ASN A 607 -50.38 -34.00 -49.96
CA ASN A 607 -50.71 -35.34 -49.43
C ASN A 607 -50.21 -36.51 -50.30
N SER A 608 -49.17 -36.29 -51.11
CA SER A 608 -48.61 -37.34 -51.97
C SER A 608 -47.69 -38.28 -51.18
N THR A 609 -47.58 -39.53 -51.63
CA THR A 609 -46.72 -40.55 -51.00
C THR A 609 -45.83 -41.19 -52.06
N ALA A 610 -44.53 -41.08 -51.92
CA ALA A 610 -43.53 -41.71 -52.78
C ALA A 610 -42.64 -42.64 -51.94
N ILE A 611 -42.81 -43.96 -52.07
CA ILE A 611 -42.04 -44.97 -51.33
C ILE A 611 -41.29 -45.85 -52.32
N GLY A 612 -39.98 -45.66 -52.42
CA GLY A 612 -39.15 -46.45 -53.33
C GLY A 612 -37.79 -45.81 -53.58
N SER A 613 -36.73 -46.60 -53.43
CA SER A 613 -35.35 -46.15 -53.58
C SER A 613 -34.84 -46.27 -55.01
N GLY A 614 -34.03 -45.29 -55.43
CA GLY A 614 -33.25 -45.31 -56.67
C GLY A 614 -31.81 -44.89 -56.38
N ASN A 615 -30.84 -45.64 -56.90
CA ASN A 615 -29.42 -45.38 -56.64
C ASN A 615 -28.88 -44.20 -57.47
N LYS A 616 -29.69 -43.64 -58.37
CA LYS A 616 -29.35 -42.47 -59.18
C LYS A 616 -30.47 -41.43 -59.13
N PRO A 617 -30.14 -40.16 -59.42
CA PRO A 617 -31.15 -39.11 -59.58
C PRO A 617 -32.26 -39.53 -60.56
N GLY A 618 -33.51 -39.42 -60.12
CA GLY A 618 -34.70 -39.76 -60.92
C GLY A 618 -35.08 -41.23 -60.96
N GLU A 619 -34.34 -42.13 -60.31
CA GLU A 619 -34.68 -43.57 -60.23
C GLU A 619 -35.55 -43.93 -59.00
N GLY A 620 -35.77 -42.99 -58.08
CA GLY A 620 -36.65 -43.17 -56.92
C GLY A 620 -38.14 -43.15 -57.30
N ALA A 621 -39.00 -43.51 -56.35
CA ALA A 621 -40.45 -43.32 -56.52
C ALA A 621 -40.78 -41.82 -56.69
N THR A 622 -41.71 -41.50 -57.59
CA THR A 622 -42.09 -40.12 -57.93
C THR A 622 -43.61 -39.97 -57.84
N ALA A 623 -44.10 -39.21 -56.86
CA ALA A 623 -45.50 -38.85 -56.68
C ALA A 623 -45.66 -37.32 -56.77
N THR A 624 -46.08 -36.82 -57.94
CA THR A 624 -46.20 -35.37 -58.19
C THR A 624 -47.64 -34.86 -58.24
N GLY A 625 -48.61 -35.76 -58.42
CA GLY A 625 -50.02 -35.40 -58.35
C GLY A 625 -50.51 -35.24 -56.91
N ASN A 626 -51.53 -34.42 -56.70
CA ASN A 626 -52.15 -34.22 -55.39
C ASN A 626 -52.84 -35.52 -54.94
N GLY A 627 -52.58 -35.98 -53.72
CA GLY A 627 -53.08 -37.26 -53.20
C GLY A 627 -52.53 -38.49 -53.92
N ALA A 628 -51.49 -38.34 -54.76
CA ALA A 628 -50.94 -39.44 -55.54
C ALA A 628 -50.07 -40.38 -54.69
N ALA A 629 -50.06 -41.66 -55.01
CA ALA A 629 -49.26 -42.68 -54.33
C ALA A 629 -48.38 -43.44 -55.33
N ALA A 630 -47.05 -43.27 -55.25
CA ALA A 630 -46.06 -44.02 -56.00
C ALA A 630 -45.30 -44.97 -55.07
N ILE A 631 -45.46 -46.29 -55.23
CA ILE A 631 -44.84 -47.29 -54.38
C ILE A 631 -44.04 -48.27 -55.24
N GLY A 632 -42.72 -48.24 -55.13
CA GLY A 632 -41.77 -49.04 -55.90
C GLY A 632 -40.67 -48.19 -56.53
N SER A 633 -39.50 -48.79 -56.76
CA SER A 633 -38.38 -48.13 -57.45
C SER A 633 -38.83 -47.67 -58.85
N ASN A 634 -38.60 -46.40 -59.18
CA ASN A 634 -39.03 -45.74 -60.42
C ASN A 634 -40.57 -45.81 -60.68
N ALA A 635 -41.39 -46.02 -59.65
CA ALA A 635 -42.84 -45.86 -59.77
C ALA A 635 -43.19 -44.38 -59.94
N LYS A 636 -44.13 -44.05 -60.84
CA LYS A 636 -44.48 -42.67 -61.22
C LYS A 636 -45.99 -42.46 -61.12
N ALA A 637 -46.44 -41.76 -60.10
CA ALA A 637 -47.82 -41.30 -59.95
C ALA A 637 -47.87 -39.77 -60.16
N THR A 638 -48.05 -39.34 -61.41
CA THR A 638 -47.97 -37.91 -61.76
C THR A 638 -49.33 -37.24 -61.93
N GLY A 639 -50.41 -38.02 -62.06
CA GLY A 639 -51.78 -37.50 -62.06
C GLY A 639 -52.34 -37.29 -60.66
N ASP A 640 -53.30 -36.37 -60.51
CA ASP A 640 -54.01 -36.15 -59.26
C ASP A 640 -54.79 -37.41 -58.84
N SER A 641 -54.72 -37.77 -57.56
CA SER A 641 -55.27 -39.01 -56.99
C SER A 641 -54.83 -40.30 -57.72
N ALA A 642 -53.70 -40.26 -58.43
CA ALA A 642 -53.18 -41.42 -59.13
C ALA A 642 -52.44 -42.39 -58.20
N ALA A 643 -52.50 -43.69 -58.49
CA ALA A 643 -51.80 -44.72 -57.75
C ALA A 643 -50.91 -45.55 -58.69
N ALA A 644 -49.60 -45.52 -58.49
CA ALA A 644 -48.63 -46.33 -59.22
C ALA A 644 -47.91 -47.28 -58.23
N VAL A 645 -48.24 -48.57 -58.26
CA VAL A 645 -47.72 -49.57 -57.32
C VAL A 645 -46.99 -50.67 -58.09
N GLY A 646 -45.65 -50.71 -57.96
CA GLY A 646 -44.77 -51.66 -58.62
C GLY A 646 -43.54 -50.97 -59.22
N LYS A 647 -42.43 -51.72 -59.37
CA LYS A 647 -41.21 -51.19 -60.00
C LYS A 647 -41.51 -50.69 -61.42
N GLY A 648 -41.27 -49.41 -61.69
CA GLY A 648 -41.53 -48.81 -63.00
C GLY A 648 -43.01 -48.65 -63.38
N ALA A 649 -43.95 -48.82 -62.44
CA ALA A 649 -45.37 -48.54 -62.69
C ALA A 649 -45.60 -47.05 -62.97
N GLU A 650 -46.51 -46.71 -63.89
CA GLU A 650 -46.74 -45.33 -64.35
C GLU A 650 -48.25 -45.03 -64.39
N ALA A 651 -48.71 -44.13 -63.54
CA ALA A 651 -50.08 -43.61 -63.50
C ALA A 651 -50.02 -42.09 -63.73
N SER A 652 -50.23 -41.66 -64.98
CA SER A 652 -49.85 -40.31 -65.41
C SER A 652 -50.99 -39.28 -65.47
N ASN A 653 -52.24 -39.73 -65.34
CA ASN A 653 -53.44 -38.87 -65.41
C ASN A 653 -54.31 -39.00 -64.16
N GLU A 654 -55.29 -38.09 -64.03
CA GLU A 654 -56.19 -38.01 -62.88
C GLU A 654 -56.92 -39.34 -62.61
N ASN A 655 -56.97 -39.76 -61.35
CA ASN A 655 -57.58 -41.01 -60.87
C ASN A 655 -57.05 -42.29 -61.55
N ALA A 656 -55.87 -42.24 -62.18
CA ALA A 656 -55.30 -43.41 -62.84
C ALA A 656 -54.69 -44.38 -61.82
N ALA A 657 -54.87 -45.69 -62.01
CA ALA A 657 -54.32 -46.74 -61.15
C ALA A 657 -53.49 -47.73 -61.96
N ALA A 658 -52.17 -47.72 -61.78
CA ALA A 658 -51.22 -48.68 -62.36
C ALA A 658 -50.67 -49.60 -61.28
N ILE A 659 -51.07 -50.87 -61.28
CA ILE A 659 -50.68 -51.86 -60.26
C ILE A 659 -49.98 -53.04 -60.93
N GLY A 660 -48.67 -53.17 -60.71
CA GLY A 660 -47.81 -54.20 -61.31
C GLY A 660 -46.51 -53.61 -61.85
N GLY A 661 -45.44 -54.40 -61.87
CA GLY A 661 -44.15 -53.96 -62.42
C GLY A 661 -44.29 -53.54 -63.90
N GLY A 662 -43.93 -52.31 -64.22
CA GLY A 662 -44.06 -51.73 -65.56
C GLY A 662 -45.50 -51.50 -66.06
N ALA A 663 -46.52 -51.60 -65.20
CA ALA A 663 -47.90 -51.28 -65.58
C ALA A 663 -48.05 -49.79 -65.92
N LYS A 664 -48.89 -49.45 -66.90
CA LYS A 664 -49.09 -48.09 -67.40
C LYS A 664 -50.57 -47.74 -67.50
N ALA A 665 -51.04 -46.88 -66.61
CA ALA A 665 -52.36 -46.27 -66.67
C ALA A 665 -52.19 -44.79 -67.10
N THR A 666 -52.23 -44.55 -68.41
CA THR A 666 -52.01 -43.23 -68.99
C THR A 666 -53.29 -42.55 -69.47
N GLY A 667 -54.45 -43.18 -69.33
CA GLY A 667 -55.75 -42.51 -69.50
C GLY A 667 -56.29 -41.92 -68.18
N LYS A 668 -57.16 -40.91 -68.26
CA LYS A 668 -57.90 -40.41 -67.09
C LYS A 668 -58.89 -41.46 -66.59
N ASN A 669 -59.00 -41.65 -65.26
CA ASN A 669 -59.77 -42.71 -64.62
C ASN A 669 -59.43 -44.14 -65.10
N ALA A 670 -58.24 -44.35 -65.68
CA ALA A 670 -57.86 -45.65 -66.22
C ALA A 670 -57.26 -46.57 -65.15
N ALA A 671 -57.45 -47.88 -65.28
CA ALA A 671 -56.87 -48.89 -64.40
C ALA A 671 -56.07 -49.93 -65.21
N ALA A 672 -54.77 -50.03 -64.96
CA ALA A 672 -53.88 -51.05 -65.51
C ALA A 672 -53.38 -51.95 -64.38
N ILE A 673 -53.90 -53.18 -64.29
CA ILE A 673 -53.63 -54.12 -63.20
C ILE A 673 -52.97 -55.39 -63.76
N GLY A 674 -51.68 -55.55 -63.54
CA GLY A 674 -50.85 -56.65 -64.06
C GLY A 674 -49.49 -56.17 -64.57
N GLY A 675 -48.46 -57.01 -64.50
CA GLY A 675 -47.11 -56.64 -64.96
C GLY A 675 -47.09 -56.28 -66.45
N GLY A 676 -46.70 -55.05 -66.78
CA GLY A 676 -46.71 -54.52 -68.15
C GLY A 676 -48.09 -54.25 -68.76
N ALA A 677 -49.17 -54.24 -67.97
CA ALA A 677 -50.51 -53.86 -68.47
C ALA A 677 -50.54 -52.40 -68.96
N LEU A 678 -51.34 -52.09 -69.98
CA LEU A 678 -51.47 -50.75 -70.57
C LEU A 678 -52.95 -50.36 -70.71
N ALA A 679 -53.34 -49.28 -70.04
CA ALA A 679 -54.64 -48.63 -70.17
C ALA A 679 -54.42 -47.15 -70.53
N ASP A 680 -54.51 -46.83 -71.81
CA ASP A 680 -54.10 -45.52 -72.35
C ASP A 680 -55.26 -44.58 -72.74
N GLN A 681 -56.50 -45.09 -72.71
CA GLN A 681 -57.72 -44.30 -72.96
C GLN A 681 -58.43 -43.91 -71.66
N GLU A 682 -59.26 -42.88 -71.73
CA GLU A 682 -60.13 -42.49 -70.62
C GLU A 682 -61.08 -43.63 -70.22
N ASN A 683 -61.21 -43.87 -68.92
CA ASN A 683 -62.00 -44.97 -68.31
C ASN A 683 -61.58 -46.39 -68.75
N ALA A 684 -60.40 -46.56 -69.37
CA ALA A 684 -59.91 -47.86 -69.81
C ALA A 684 -59.54 -48.75 -68.62
N VAL A 685 -59.87 -50.04 -68.71
CA VAL A 685 -59.51 -51.05 -67.71
C VAL A 685 -58.78 -52.21 -68.40
N ALA A 686 -57.50 -52.38 -68.07
CA ALA A 686 -56.66 -53.49 -68.54
C ALA A 686 -56.27 -54.35 -67.34
N VAL A 687 -56.77 -55.59 -67.27
CA VAL A 687 -56.48 -56.54 -66.18
C VAL A 687 -55.80 -57.79 -66.75
N GLY A 688 -54.58 -58.08 -66.28
CA GLY A 688 -53.76 -59.20 -66.71
C GLY A 688 -52.33 -58.79 -67.09
N GLN A 689 -51.39 -59.73 -67.05
CA GLN A 689 -50.00 -59.48 -67.48
C GLN A 689 -50.00 -59.09 -68.97
N GLY A 690 -49.41 -57.94 -69.29
CA GLY A 690 -49.33 -57.43 -70.67
C GLY A 690 -50.67 -57.06 -71.31
N ALA A 691 -51.77 -57.05 -70.55
CA ALA A 691 -53.09 -56.72 -71.07
C ALA A 691 -53.12 -55.29 -71.63
N GLN A 692 -53.79 -55.07 -72.76
CA GLN A 692 -53.90 -53.75 -73.39
C GLN A 692 -55.36 -53.39 -73.63
N SER A 693 -55.77 -52.22 -73.13
CA SER A 693 -57.08 -51.62 -73.42
C SER A 693 -56.87 -50.36 -74.27
N GLN A 694 -56.81 -50.54 -75.59
CA GLN A 694 -56.61 -49.50 -76.59
C GLN A 694 -57.90 -49.23 -77.40
N ARG A 695 -57.97 -48.07 -78.07
CA ARG A 695 -59.09 -47.69 -78.95
C ARG A 695 -59.26 -48.68 -80.12
N TRP A 696 -60.47 -49.23 -80.29
CA TRP A 696 -60.85 -50.01 -81.47
C TRP A 696 -60.74 -49.14 -82.74
N ARG A 697 -59.91 -49.54 -83.71
CA ARG A 697 -59.93 -49.00 -85.08
C ARG A 697 -60.82 -49.91 -85.93
N PRO A 698 -61.87 -49.42 -86.64
CA PRO A 698 -62.60 -50.28 -87.57
C PRO A 698 -61.67 -50.69 -88.71
N CYS A 699 -61.66 -51.97 -89.07
CA CYS A 699 -61.19 -52.39 -90.40
C CYS A 699 -62.19 -51.88 -91.46
N HIS A 700 -61.65 -51.46 -92.61
CA HIS A 700 -62.36 -50.84 -93.73
C HIS A 700 -63.65 -51.51 -94.16
#